data_AF-A0A261BNX3-F1
#
_entry.id   AF-A0A261BNX3-F1
#
_cell.length_a   1.000
_cell.length_b   1.000
_cell.length_c   1.000
_cell.angle_alpha   90.00
_cell.angle_beta   90.00
_cell.angle_gamma   90.00
#
_symmetry.space_group_name_H-M   'P 1'
#
loop_
_entity.id
_entity.type
_entity.pdbx_description
1 polymer ?
#
loop_
_entity_poly.entity_id
_entity_poly.type
_entity_poly.pdbx_seq_one_letter_code
_entity_poly.pdbx_strand_id
1 'polypeptide(L)'
;MRVRSNIIKNHVRLLTEKRQYHSHLELRKSFFEFFKSKNHEILKSASVIPADNDSSLLFTNAGMNQFKPLIVSSSEPKRVANIQKCIRAGGKHNDLDDVGKDLHHQTFFEMMGNWSFNDAFSKQEACQFAWDYLVKTLSIDSDRLYVSYFGGIEKLGLPEDRECREIWKRIGVPSDRILPFVAENFWEMGSAGPCGPCTEIHYDRIGGRNASSLVNIDDSVVEIWNIVFMSNIRDSSGHIHSLGKNHIDTGMGFERLLSVVQNKNSNFDTDVFTPILDKITTLTKNNLKYNGSLSSREDAVFRLVADHVRATTVAISDGVIPDGTGSGFIVRKMMRRSFLQGNSKLGIERFGLSDLVPVVISTMKEVYPEIEESSNEIIKTFKEEETQFWKTVDKAKKMFDGVANENKSSVISGRKAFNLFETHGLPLSVTVEMARNIGKEVDEKEFERCQLEAQKLSQKASQLKLPVSASEFPTHTDSDKYSYTYKNGRYEFPNVQTRILEVYKNQEKADCLNENEKGFVVLENCQFYGEQGGQTSDTGKLLIDKKEIFEVESAKKLENGAVTVLFGRALQPIRRDLRVEQQLDKKKREGVMKAHSATHLLNWALQKSGLGCGQKGSSVDCNRLRFDYSTKDDVLEKEQKLDILKQCEERMNEFVRRGGETIISETTIEEAKKIENLQSDVKEDRIGNSTVRVVSLGIGRDVPVECCSGTHVHDVKMIEDIAIMSDKSMGQRLRRIIAVTGEEAQKCREYAEASYRDLKSKEPKERSKSAKKIDWKRVPLVDQSRVSALLKQKR
;
A
#
# COMPACT_ATOMS: atom_id res chain seq x y z
N MET A 1 0.00 61.16 44.15
CA MET A 1 -0.19 59.68 44.09
C MET A 1 -1.32 59.20 43.17
N ARG A 2 -2.31 60.01 42.76
CA ARG A 2 -3.38 59.55 41.82
C ARG A 2 -3.04 59.63 40.31
N VAL A 3 -1.98 60.35 39.91
CA VAL A 3 -1.57 60.45 38.50
C VAL A 3 -0.69 59.28 38.03
N ARG A 4 0.07 58.64 38.94
CA ARG A 4 0.90 57.46 38.60
C ARG A 4 0.11 56.15 38.46
N SER A 5 -1.06 56.04 39.08
CA SER A 5 -1.91 54.83 39.00
C SER A 5 -2.62 54.69 37.65
N ASN A 6 -3.02 55.80 37.02
CA ASN A 6 -3.66 55.77 35.71
C ASN A 6 -2.67 55.60 34.54
N ILE A 7 -1.40 56.00 34.71
CA ILE A 7 -0.36 55.75 33.69
C ILE A 7 0.04 54.27 33.69
N ILE A 8 0.11 53.62 34.86
CA ILE A 8 0.40 52.18 34.96
C ILE A 8 -0.81 51.35 34.49
N LYS A 9 -2.05 51.74 34.82
CA LYS A 9 -3.24 51.04 34.30
C LYS A 9 -3.48 51.24 32.80
N ASN A 10 -3.06 52.35 32.21
CA ASN A 10 -3.13 52.53 30.76
C ASN A 10 -1.95 51.88 30.03
N HIS A 11 -0.73 51.81 30.59
CA HIS A 11 0.38 51.07 29.98
C HIS A 11 0.22 49.54 30.09
N VAL A 12 -0.35 49.02 31.18
CA VAL A 12 -0.65 47.57 31.30
C VAL A 12 -1.84 47.17 30.41
N ARG A 13 -2.68 48.13 30.01
CA ARG A 13 -3.78 47.93 29.05
C ARG A 13 -3.37 48.13 27.59
N LEU A 14 -2.14 48.60 27.32
CA LEU A 14 -1.63 48.95 25.98
C LEU A 14 -0.50 48.03 25.46
N LEU A 15 -0.14 46.96 26.16
CA LEU A 15 0.81 45.93 25.68
C LEU A 15 0.27 44.50 25.76
N THR A 16 -1.06 44.36 25.84
CA THR A 16 -1.73 43.11 25.47
C THR A 16 -2.15 43.28 24.01
N GLU A 17 -1.24 42.97 23.08
CA GLU A 17 -1.68 42.53 21.76
C GLU A 17 -2.59 41.33 22.01
N LYS A 18 -3.91 41.56 22.00
CA LYS A 18 -4.89 40.48 22.01
C LYS A 18 -4.53 39.60 20.83
N ARG A 19 -4.08 38.36 21.08
CA ARG A 19 -3.95 37.34 20.04
C ARG A 19 -5.17 37.42 19.14
N GLN A 20 -4.93 37.58 17.84
CA GLN A 20 -6.02 37.53 16.89
C GLN A 20 -6.52 36.10 16.87
N TYR A 21 -7.71 35.87 17.45
CA TYR A 21 -8.40 34.61 17.31
C TYR A 21 -8.68 34.41 15.83
N HIS A 22 -8.05 33.41 15.23
CA HIS A 22 -8.37 32.97 13.88
C HIS A 22 -9.13 31.64 13.98
N SER A 23 -10.27 31.58 13.31
CA SER A 23 -10.89 30.32 12.92
C SER A 23 -9.96 29.52 12.00
N HIS A 24 -10.25 28.22 11.83
CA HIS A 24 -9.54 27.36 10.89
C HIS A 24 -9.51 27.95 9.46
N LEU A 25 -10.59 28.59 9.01
CA LEU A 25 -10.67 29.23 7.69
C LEU A 25 -9.83 30.52 7.60
N GLU A 26 -9.94 31.39 8.62
CA GLU A 26 -9.15 32.63 8.67
C GLU A 26 -7.65 32.36 8.73
N LEU A 27 -7.22 31.32 9.46
CA LEU A 27 -5.81 30.94 9.55
C LEU A 27 -5.27 30.48 8.19
N ARG A 28 -6.00 29.60 7.47
CA ARG A 28 -5.63 29.16 6.12
C ARG A 28 -5.57 30.33 5.13
N LYS A 29 -6.57 31.23 5.18
CA LYS A 29 -6.60 32.43 4.34
C LYS A 29 -5.42 33.36 4.62
N SER A 30 -5.13 33.62 5.90
CA SER A 30 -4.01 34.44 6.35
C SER A 30 -2.66 33.90 5.82
N PHE A 31 -2.47 32.57 5.87
CA PHE A 31 -1.28 31.92 5.31
C PHE A 31 -1.11 32.20 3.81
N PHE A 32 -2.17 31.97 3.02
CA PHE A 32 -2.13 32.23 1.57
C PHE A 32 -1.89 33.71 1.25
N GLU A 33 -2.57 34.63 1.93
CA GLU A 33 -2.40 36.06 1.72
C GLU A 33 -0.97 36.52 2.06
N PHE A 34 -0.41 36.03 3.17
CA PHE A 34 0.96 36.33 3.56
C PHE A 34 1.96 35.87 2.50
N PHE A 35 1.94 34.61 2.09
CA PHE A 35 2.92 34.09 1.13
C PHE A 35 2.72 34.62 -0.29
N LYS A 36 1.48 34.93 -0.68
CA LYS A 36 1.20 35.65 -1.93
C LYS A 36 1.84 37.05 -1.91
N SER A 37 1.79 37.77 -0.78
CA SER A 37 2.47 39.07 -0.62
C SER A 37 4.00 38.98 -0.70
N LYS A 38 4.57 37.78 -0.50
CA LYS A 38 6.01 37.48 -0.63
C LYS A 38 6.37 36.87 -2.00
N ASN A 39 5.52 37.06 -3.01
CA ASN A 39 5.70 36.56 -4.38
C ASN A 39 5.80 35.03 -4.47
N HIS A 40 5.12 34.28 -3.60
CA HIS A 40 4.94 32.85 -3.80
C HIS A 40 3.72 32.61 -4.67
N GLU A 41 3.84 31.69 -5.63
CA GLU A 41 2.69 31.16 -6.34
C GLU A 41 1.89 30.24 -5.41
N ILE A 42 0.59 30.49 -5.29
CA ILE A 42 -0.28 29.67 -4.44
C ILE A 42 -0.82 28.51 -5.26
N LEU A 43 -0.39 27.30 -4.90
CA LEU A 43 -0.81 26.06 -5.56
C LEU A 43 -1.95 25.37 -4.78
N LYS A 44 -2.71 24.52 -5.48
CA LYS A 44 -3.66 23.61 -4.83
C LYS A 44 -2.90 22.49 -4.10
N SER A 45 -3.58 21.83 -3.15
CA SER A 45 -3.06 20.57 -2.58
C SER A 45 -3.01 19.50 -3.66
N ALA A 46 -1.93 18.72 -3.68
CA ALA A 46 -1.87 17.46 -4.39
C ALA A 46 -2.71 16.39 -3.67
N SER A 47 -2.92 15.26 -4.36
CA SER A 47 -3.59 14.08 -3.79
C SER A 47 -2.81 13.48 -2.62
N VAL A 48 -3.51 12.86 -1.68
CA VAL A 48 -2.89 11.99 -0.66
C VAL A 48 -2.37 10.69 -1.27
N ILE A 49 -2.77 10.34 -2.49
CA ILE A 49 -2.15 9.27 -3.28
C ILE A 49 -0.85 9.82 -3.88
N PRO A 50 0.31 9.22 -3.58
CA PRO A 50 1.57 9.64 -4.17
C PRO A 50 1.53 9.54 -5.70
N ALA A 51 2.38 10.30 -6.39
CA ALA A 51 2.55 10.15 -7.82
C ALA A 51 2.99 8.71 -8.16
N ASP A 52 2.53 8.17 -9.30
CA ASP A 52 2.74 6.76 -9.66
C ASP A 52 4.22 6.34 -9.77
N ASN A 53 5.12 7.29 -9.98
CA ASN A 53 6.57 7.05 -10.01
C ASN A 53 7.20 6.96 -8.61
N ASP A 54 6.46 7.29 -7.56
CA ASP A 54 6.93 7.28 -6.18
C ASP A 54 6.45 6.03 -5.43
N SER A 55 7.02 4.88 -5.81
CA SER A 55 6.78 3.59 -5.15
C SER A 55 7.31 3.50 -3.70
N SER A 56 7.96 4.56 -3.20
CA SER A 56 8.53 4.61 -1.86
C SER A 56 7.51 4.97 -0.77
N LEU A 57 6.39 5.59 -1.16
CA LEU A 57 5.37 6.09 -0.23
C LEU A 57 4.03 5.36 -0.41
N LEU A 58 3.33 5.16 0.70
CA LEU A 58 1.96 4.64 0.69
C LEU A 58 0.93 5.77 0.54
N PHE A 59 1.21 6.89 1.18
CA PHE A 59 0.48 8.14 1.13
C PHE A 59 1.47 9.31 1.09
N THR A 60 1.04 10.43 0.50
CA THR A 60 1.72 11.72 0.66
C THR A 60 1.76 12.05 2.15
N ASN A 61 2.96 12.13 2.73
CA ASN A 61 3.17 12.29 4.17
C ASN A 61 3.85 13.61 4.56
N ALA A 62 4.29 14.37 3.55
CA ALA A 62 4.89 15.69 3.67
C ALA A 62 4.53 16.56 2.45
N GLY A 63 4.44 17.87 2.68
CA GLY A 63 4.18 18.86 1.64
C GLY A 63 5.17 18.79 0.48
N MET A 64 6.43 18.47 0.78
CA MET A 64 7.48 18.33 -0.22
C MET A 64 7.28 17.14 -1.17
N ASN A 65 6.50 16.09 -0.87
CA ASN A 65 6.46 14.93 -1.78
C ASN A 65 6.02 15.28 -3.22
N GLN A 66 5.14 16.27 -3.38
CA GLN A 66 4.62 16.71 -4.68
C GLN A 66 5.67 17.42 -5.57
N PHE A 67 6.78 17.93 -5.01
CA PHE A 67 7.78 18.68 -5.77
C PHE A 67 9.08 17.89 -6.00
N LYS A 68 9.11 16.58 -5.69
CA LYS A 68 10.30 15.74 -5.87
C LYS A 68 10.94 15.90 -7.27
N PRO A 69 10.17 15.93 -8.37
CA PRO A 69 10.75 16.17 -9.69
C PRO A 69 11.45 17.54 -9.82
N LEU A 70 10.89 18.60 -9.23
CA LEU A 70 11.41 19.97 -9.32
C LEU A 70 12.69 20.21 -8.52
N ILE A 71 12.96 19.41 -7.48
CA ILE A 71 14.28 19.45 -6.82
C ILE A 71 15.37 18.95 -7.77
N VAL A 72 15.04 17.98 -8.62
CA VAL A 72 16.00 17.34 -9.52
C VAL A 72 16.07 18.04 -10.88
N SER A 73 14.97 18.65 -11.36
CA SER A 73 14.88 19.35 -12.64
C SER A 73 14.92 20.88 -12.49
N SER A 74 15.63 21.57 -13.38
CA SER A 74 15.80 23.02 -13.33
C SER A 74 14.66 23.79 -14.03
N SER A 75 13.42 23.66 -13.56
CA SER A 75 12.26 24.35 -14.14
C SER A 75 11.51 25.22 -13.12
N GLU A 76 10.75 26.21 -13.63
CA GLU A 76 9.77 26.99 -12.87
C GLU A 76 8.63 26.09 -12.33
N PRO A 77 7.91 26.49 -11.26
CA PRO A 77 8.00 27.76 -10.53
C PRO A 77 9.15 27.83 -9.52
N LYS A 78 9.70 29.03 -9.29
CA LYS A 78 10.81 29.27 -8.34
C LYS A 78 10.41 29.35 -6.85
N ARG A 79 9.22 29.85 -6.54
CA ARG A 79 8.69 30.00 -5.16
C ARG A 79 7.22 29.64 -5.12
N VAL A 80 6.83 28.70 -4.25
CA VAL A 80 5.43 28.23 -4.16
C VAL A 80 5.00 28.09 -2.71
N ALA A 81 3.71 28.21 -2.44
CA ALA A 81 3.13 27.89 -1.14
C ALA A 81 1.80 27.17 -1.32
N ASN A 82 1.54 26.19 -0.46
CA ASN A 82 0.26 25.48 -0.42
C ASN A 82 -0.05 24.96 1.00
N ILE A 83 -1.23 24.38 1.15
CA ILE A 83 -1.62 23.61 2.32
C ILE A 83 -1.87 22.19 1.82
N GLN A 84 -0.93 21.29 2.10
CA GLN A 84 -0.93 19.93 1.55
C GLN A 84 -1.65 18.96 2.50
N LYS A 85 -2.63 18.23 1.96
CA LYS A 85 -3.24 17.05 2.59
C LYS A 85 -2.17 15.98 2.82
N CYS A 86 -1.94 15.58 4.07
CA CYS A 86 -0.94 14.56 4.42
C CYS A 86 -1.57 13.43 5.24
N ILE A 87 -1.21 12.18 4.92
CA ILE A 87 -1.58 11.00 5.72
C ILE A 87 -0.32 10.30 6.23
N ARG A 88 -0.23 10.11 7.55
CA ARG A 88 0.81 9.33 8.25
C ARG A 88 0.21 8.07 8.85
N ALA A 89 -0.11 7.12 7.98
CA ALA A 89 -0.64 5.82 8.37
C ALA A 89 0.01 4.73 7.51
N GLY A 90 0.89 3.94 8.12
CA GLY A 90 1.73 2.94 7.45
C GLY A 90 3.06 3.48 6.90
N GLY A 91 4.04 2.60 6.70
CA GLY A 91 5.40 2.96 6.27
C GLY A 91 6.32 3.42 7.42
N LYS A 92 7.35 4.23 7.11
CA LYS A 92 8.32 4.76 8.09
C LYS A 92 7.70 5.75 9.08
N HIS A 93 6.79 6.60 8.60
CA HIS A 93 6.07 7.58 9.41
C HIS A 93 4.64 7.11 9.62
N ASN A 94 4.32 6.64 10.84
CA ASN A 94 3.06 5.95 11.12
C ASN A 94 2.54 6.33 12.50
N ASP A 95 1.56 7.23 12.51
CA ASP A 95 0.96 7.76 13.75
C ASP A 95 -0.34 7.02 14.11
N LEU A 96 -0.73 6.01 13.30
CA LEU A 96 -2.00 5.28 13.38
C LEU A 96 -2.29 4.69 14.76
N ASP A 97 -1.25 4.29 15.50
CA ASP A 97 -1.40 3.68 16.82
C ASP A 97 -1.31 4.69 17.96
N ASP A 98 -0.86 5.91 17.70
CA ASP A 98 -0.73 7.00 18.67
C ASP A 98 -1.97 7.88 18.73
N VAL A 99 -2.71 7.98 17.62
CA VAL A 99 -3.98 8.72 17.58
C VAL A 99 -4.93 8.28 18.70
N GLY A 100 -5.36 9.28 19.48
CA GLY A 100 -6.25 9.15 20.62
C GLY A 100 -5.54 8.96 21.96
N LYS A 101 -4.26 8.56 21.98
CA LYS A 101 -3.46 8.42 23.21
C LYS A 101 -2.89 9.73 23.72
N ASP A 102 -2.64 10.68 22.82
CA ASP A 102 -2.23 12.04 23.14
C ASP A 102 -3.20 13.07 22.53
N LEU A 103 -2.78 14.35 22.58
CA LEU A 103 -3.59 15.50 22.18
C LEU A 103 -3.20 16.10 20.83
N HIS A 104 -2.22 15.52 20.12
CA HIS A 104 -1.60 16.17 18.96
C HIS A 104 -1.31 15.26 17.76
N HIS A 105 -1.19 13.94 17.92
CA HIS A 105 -1.01 13.01 16.80
C HIS A 105 -2.32 12.78 16.05
N GLN A 106 -2.20 12.71 14.73
CA GLN A 106 -3.29 12.57 13.77
C GLN A 106 -2.84 11.66 12.64
N THR A 107 -3.75 10.82 12.11
CA THR A 107 -3.44 10.06 10.89
C THR A 107 -3.50 10.96 9.66
N PHE A 108 -4.38 11.96 9.69
CA PHE A 108 -4.50 12.97 8.66
C PHE A 108 -4.34 14.37 9.24
N PHE A 109 -3.45 15.15 8.64
CA PHE A 109 -3.22 16.54 9.00
C PHE A 109 -2.90 17.36 7.76
N GLU A 110 -3.03 18.68 7.89
CA GLU A 110 -2.71 19.61 6.83
C GLU A 110 -1.32 20.21 7.07
N MET A 111 -0.42 20.05 6.10
CA MET A 111 0.91 20.65 6.16
C MET A 111 0.91 21.96 5.38
N MET A 112 0.93 23.07 6.10
CA MET A 112 1.18 24.40 5.53
C MET A 112 2.66 24.49 5.17
N GLY A 113 2.97 24.86 3.94
CA GLY A 113 4.37 24.93 3.51
C GLY A 113 4.59 25.98 2.45
N ASN A 114 5.82 26.46 2.42
CA ASN A 114 6.34 27.31 1.36
C ASN A 114 7.70 26.75 0.92
N TRP A 115 7.89 26.71 -0.40
CA TRP A 115 9.06 26.10 -1.02
C TRP A 115 9.76 27.09 -1.91
N SER A 116 11.07 26.97 -1.98
CA SER A 116 11.89 27.61 -3.01
C SER A 116 12.81 26.61 -3.65
N PHE A 117 12.96 26.75 -4.95
CA PHE A 117 13.83 25.91 -5.75
C PHE A 117 14.94 26.76 -6.39
N ASN A 118 16.15 26.20 -6.48
CA ASN A 118 17.32 26.83 -7.10
C ASN A 118 17.63 28.23 -6.54
N ASP A 119 17.82 28.32 -5.22
CA ASP A 119 18.27 29.55 -4.54
C ASP A 119 17.35 30.75 -4.77
N ALA A 120 16.07 30.52 -5.05
CA ALA A 120 15.14 31.61 -5.33
C ALA A 120 14.90 32.52 -4.12
N PHE A 121 15.13 32.04 -2.88
CA PHE A 121 15.35 32.89 -1.71
C PHE A 121 16.31 32.25 -0.71
N SER A 122 16.88 33.10 0.15
CA SER A 122 17.92 32.72 1.10
C SER A 122 17.39 32.08 2.39
N LYS A 123 18.27 31.38 3.11
CA LYS A 123 18.03 30.92 4.49
C LYS A 123 17.53 32.05 5.41
N GLN A 124 18.11 33.25 5.25
CA GLN A 124 17.72 34.43 6.02
C GLN A 124 16.28 34.86 5.74
N GLU A 125 15.88 34.90 4.47
CA GLU A 125 14.50 35.20 4.09
C GLU A 125 13.53 34.14 4.63
N ALA A 126 13.90 32.85 4.59
CA ALA A 126 13.09 31.76 5.13
C ALA A 126 12.74 31.97 6.61
N CYS A 127 13.77 32.15 7.45
CA CYS A 127 13.61 32.36 8.88
C CYS A 127 12.86 33.67 9.18
N GLN A 128 13.14 34.75 8.43
CA GLN A 128 12.46 36.03 8.62
C GLN A 128 10.98 35.94 8.26
N PHE A 129 10.61 35.25 7.18
CA PHE A 129 9.21 35.07 6.79
C PHE A 129 8.46 34.22 7.82
N ALA A 130 9.06 33.15 8.32
CA ALA A 130 8.46 32.34 9.38
C ALA A 130 8.21 33.17 10.65
N TRP A 131 9.22 33.95 11.09
CA TRP A 131 9.10 34.81 12.25
C TRP A 131 8.06 35.92 12.06
N ASP A 132 8.08 36.59 10.90
CA ASP A 132 7.12 37.65 10.57
C ASP A 132 5.68 37.12 10.53
N TYR A 133 5.46 35.94 9.95
CA TYR A 133 4.14 35.34 9.92
C TYR A 133 3.64 35.01 11.34
N LEU A 134 4.45 34.31 12.15
CA LEU A 134 4.04 33.91 13.50
C LEU A 134 3.87 35.12 14.42
N VAL A 135 4.84 36.04 14.46
CA VAL A 135 4.87 37.12 15.45
C VAL A 135 4.13 38.35 14.95
N LYS A 136 4.35 38.80 13.71
CA LYS A 136 3.73 40.05 13.20
C LYS A 136 2.33 39.81 12.64
N THR A 137 2.11 38.72 11.91
CA THR A 137 0.81 38.44 11.28
C THR A 137 -0.17 37.77 12.24
N LEU A 138 0.27 36.74 12.96
CA LEU A 138 -0.61 36.00 13.89
C LEU A 138 -0.56 36.54 15.33
N SER A 139 0.31 37.50 15.63
CA SER A 139 0.51 38.05 16.98
C SER A 139 0.79 36.96 18.03
N ILE A 140 1.55 35.93 17.64
CA ILE A 140 2.05 34.93 18.59
C ILE A 140 3.14 35.59 19.42
N ASP A 141 2.99 35.49 20.73
CA ASP A 141 3.94 36.01 21.71
C ASP A 141 5.33 35.42 21.48
N SER A 142 6.26 36.26 21.01
CA SER A 142 7.64 35.88 20.74
C SER A 142 8.38 35.41 21.99
N ASP A 143 7.92 35.78 23.19
CA ASP A 143 8.55 35.34 24.43
C ASP A 143 8.33 33.85 24.74
N ARG A 144 7.49 33.20 23.95
CA ARG A 144 7.15 31.79 24.09
C ARG A 144 7.72 30.94 22.96
N LEU A 145 8.43 31.56 22.02
CA LEU A 145 9.04 30.89 20.88
C LEU A 145 10.50 30.52 21.19
N TYR A 146 10.84 29.30 20.82
CA TYR A 146 12.19 28.75 20.84
C TYR A 146 12.53 28.31 19.43
N VAL A 147 13.79 28.45 19.04
CA VAL A 147 14.25 28.03 17.72
C VAL A 147 15.46 27.15 17.86
N SER A 148 15.60 26.17 16.98
CA SER A 148 16.74 25.26 16.97
C SER A 148 17.67 25.49 15.77
N TYR A 149 18.87 24.93 15.80
CA TYR A 149 19.78 24.89 14.65
C TYR A 149 20.61 23.62 14.68
N PHE A 150 21.08 23.19 13.51
CA PHE A 150 21.89 22.00 13.39
C PHE A 150 23.28 22.17 14.05
N GLY A 151 23.55 21.38 15.08
CA GLY A 151 24.77 21.39 15.89
C GLY A 151 25.97 20.70 15.23
N GLY A 152 25.80 20.05 14.08
CA GLY A 152 26.86 19.35 13.36
C GLY A 152 27.04 17.89 13.80
N ILE A 153 27.58 17.07 12.89
CA ILE A 153 27.99 15.67 13.14
C ILE A 153 29.41 15.50 12.61
N GLU A 154 30.40 15.64 13.47
CA GLU A 154 31.82 15.54 13.11
C GLU A 154 32.17 14.19 12.46
N LYS A 155 31.59 13.09 12.97
CA LYS A 155 31.79 11.73 12.43
C LYS A 155 31.31 11.56 10.98
N LEU A 156 30.39 12.39 10.51
CA LEU A 156 29.86 12.37 9.15
C LEU A 156 30.41 13.53 8.29
N GLY A 157 31.36 14.31 8.82
CA GLY A 157 31.89 15.49 8.14
C GLY A 157 30.89 16.63 7.96
N LEU A 158 29.80 16.65 8.76
CA LEU A 158 28.76 17.66 8.66
C LEU A 158 29.01 18.77 9.69
N PRO A 159 29.34 20.01 9.27
CA PRO A 159 29.61 21.10 10.20
C PRO A 159 28.34 21.64 10.88
N GLU A 160 28.52 22.33 12.00
CA GLU A 160 27.50 23.13 12.67
C GLU A 160 26.95 24.22 11.73
N ASP A 161 25.62 24.39 11.68
CA ASP A 161 24.96 25.46 10.92
C ASP A 161 24.99 26.80 11.68
N ARG A 162 26.20 27.37 11.76
CA ARG A 162 26.46 28.66 12.41
C ARG A 162 25.72 29.81 11.74
N GLU A 163 25.48 29.71 10.43
CA GLU A 163 24.74 30.71 9.68
C GLU A 163 23.30 30.83 10.19
N CYS A 164 22.61 29.70 10.37
CA CYS A 164 21.24 29.67 10.91
C CYS A 164 21.19 30.30 12.32
N ARG A 165 22.14 29.94 13.18
CA ARG A 165 22.25 30.52 14.54
C ARG A 165 22.37 32.05 14.51
N GLU A 166 23.23 32.60 13.64
CA GLU A 166 23.41 34.05 13.54
C GLU A 166 22.21 34.74 12.86
N ILE A 167 21.50 34.08 11.95
CA ILE A 167 20.23 34.57 11.39
C ILE A 167 19.22 34.77 12.52
N TRP A 168 19.01 33.78 13.40
CA TRP A 168 18.06 33.90 14.51
C TRP A 168 18.42 35.00 15.50
N LYS A 169 19.71 35.18 15.81
CA LYS A 169 20.18 36.30 16.64
C LYS A 169 19.85 37.65 16.01
N ARG A 170 20.06 37.79 14.68
CA ARG A 170 19.74 39.04 13.95
C ARG A 170 18.24 39.33 13.88
N ILE A 171 17.41 38.28 13.79
CA ILE A 171 15.94 38.40 13.88
C ILE A 171 15.52 38.92 15.27
N GLY A 172 16.33 38.69 16.30
CA GLY A 172 16.12 39.17 17.66
C GLY A 172 15.75 38.09 18.66
N VAL A 173 15.93 36.81 18.32
CA VAL A 173 15.67 35.70 19.26
C VAL A 173 16.73 35.70 20.37
N PRO A 174 16.35 35.64 21.66
CA PRO A 174 17.30 35.55 22.76
C PRO A 174 18.22 34.33 22.64
N SER A 175 19.50 34.49 23.02
CA SER A 175 20.50 33.43 22.85
C SER A 175 20.21 32.15 23.65
N ASP A 176 19.52 32.27 24.78
CA ASP A 176 19.06 31.15 25.62
C ASP A 176 17.82 30.43 25.05
N ARG A 177 17.31 30.88 23.90
CA ARG A 177 16.21 30.26 23.14
C ARG A 177 16.62 29.81 21.74
N ILE A 178 17.91 29.90 21.40
CA ILE A 178 18.49 29.39 20.15
C ILE A 178 19.28 28.12 20.48
N LEU A 179 18.69 26.96 20.22
CA LEU A 179 19.14 25.67 20.77
C LEU A 179 19.85 24.80 19.73
N PRO A 180 21.03 24.22 20.03
CA PRO A 180 21.66 23.27 19.13
C PRO A 180 21.01 21.88 19.24
N PHE A 181 20.54 21.31 18.14
CA PHE A 181 20.20 19.88 18.04
C PHE A 181 20.92 19.20 16.89
N VAL A 182 20.95 17.87 16.91
CA VAL A 182 21.73 17.09 15.94
C VAL A 182 20.82 16.21 15.10
N ALA A 183 20.19 15.20 15.70
CA ALA A 183 19.37 14.24 14.97
C ALA A 183 18.07 14.89 14.46
N GLU A 184 17.49 15.78 15.27
CA GLU A 184 16.24 16.49 15.01
C GLU A 184 16.43 17.55 13.91
N ASN A 185 17.61 18.19 13.87
CA ASN A 185 17.92 19.26 12.91
C ASN A 185 18.64 18.80 11.64
N PHE A 186 18.55 17.52 11.28
CA PHE A 186 19.02 17.02 9.99
C PHE A 186 17.90 16.25 9.29
N TRP A 187 17.29 16.88 8.29
CA TRP A 187 16.15 16.32 7.58
C TRP A 187 16.61 15.48 6.38
N GLU A 188 15.92 14.36 6.19
CA GLU A 188 16.21 13.41 5.12
C GLU A 188 14.93 12.91 4.47
N MET A 189 14.89 12.91 3.15
CA MET A 189 13.73 12.41 2.39
C MET A 189 13.49 10.90 2.60
N GLY A 190 14.55 10.13 2.87
CA GLY A 190 14.52 8.68 2.96
C GLY A 190 15.91 8.10 3.23
N SER A 191 16.11 6.81 2.92
CA SER A 191 17.44 6.19 3.01
C SER A 191 18.42 6.69 1.94
N ALA A 192 17.89 7.31 0.87
CA ALA A 192 18.62 8.01 -0.17
C ALA A 192 17.75 9.17 -0.70
N GLY A 193 18.38 10.22 -1.24
CA GLY A 193 17.74 11.40 -1.82
C GLY A 193 18.12 12.73 -1.13
N PRO A 194 17.45 13.84 -1.51
CA PRO A 194 17.73 15.16 -0.95
C PRO A 194 17.65 15.19 0.57
N CYS A 195 18.59 15.91 1.19
CA CYS A 195 18.71 16.07 2.63
C CYS A 195 19.40 17.39 2.97
N GLY A 196 19.34 17.80 4.24
CA GLY A 196 20.02 19.00 4.69
C GLY A 196 19.77 19.34 6.14
N PRO A 197 20.54 20.31 6.69
CA PRO A 197 20.26 20.85 8.00
C PRO A 197 18.89 21.55 7.99
N CYS A 198 18.23 21.58 9.14
CA CYS A 198 17.00 22.33 9.33
C CYS A 198 17.01 23.10 10.64
N THR A 199 16.01 23.98 10.79
CA THR A 199 15.69 24.68 12.03
C THR A 199 14.22 24.45 12.32
N GLU A 200 13.91 24.24 13.60
CA GLU A 200 12.53 24.09 14.07
C GLU A 200 12.17 25.29 14.93
N ILE A 201 10.90 25.68 14.88
CA ILE A 201 10.29 26.68 15.75
C ILE A 201 9.33 25.96 16.69
N HIS A 202 9.55 26.13 17.99
CA HIS A 202 8.76 25.56 19.06
C HIS A 202 8.05 26.63 19.86
N TYR A 203 6.90 26.27 20.41
CA TYR A 203 6.07 27.16 21.20
C TYR A 203 5.75 26.55 22.57
N ASP A 204 6.11 27.28 23.64
CA ASP A 204 5.78 26.90 25.02
C ASP A 204 4.33 27.25 25.34
N ARG A 205 3.48 26.25 25.56
CA ARG A 205 2.06 26.37 25.93
C ARG A 205 1.81 26.91 27.34
N ILE A 206 2.81 26.91 28.22
CA ILE A 206 2.69 27.47 29.57
C ILE A 206 3.10 28.95 29.57
N GLY A 207 4.28 29.28 29.03
CA GLY A 207 4.80 30.65 29.01
C GLY A 207 5.21 31.17 30.40
N GLY A 208 5.78 32.38 30.46
CA GLY A 208 6.24 32.99 31.71
C GLY A 208 7.43 32.27 32.37
N ARG A 209 8.11 31.39 31.63
CA ARG A 209 9.27 30.59 32.06
C ARG A 209 10.28 30.46 30.92
N ASN A 210 11.51 30.06 31.24
CA ASN A 210 12.45 29.55 30.24
C ASN A 210 12.26 28.02 30.14
N ALA A 211 11.82 27.55 28.98
CA ALA A 211 11.52 26.16 28.66
C ALA A 211 12.53 25.52 27.70
N SER A 212 13.72 26.13 27.53
CA SER A 212 14.77 25.65 26.62
C SER A 212 15.13 24.17 26.85
N SER A 213 15.20 23.74 28.11
CA SER A 213 15.50 22.35 28.48
C SER A 213 14.33 21.38 28.29
N LEU A 214 13.17 21.85 27.82
CA LEU A 214 11.96 21.05 27.60
C LEU A 214 11.63 20.90 26.10
N VAL A 215 12.31 21.64 25.23
CA VAL A 215 12.14 21.55 23.77
C VAL A 215 12.49 20.13 23.30
N ASN A 216 11.62 19.54 22.48
CA ASN A 216 11.71 18.15 22.00
C ASN A 216 11.73 17.08 23.12
N ILE A 217 11.33 17.44 24.35
CA ILE A 217 11.27 16.54 25.51
C ILE A 217 9.86 16.46 26.12
N ASP A 218 9.18 17.61 26.26
CA ASP A 218 7.90 17.71 26.96
C ASP A 218 6.79 18.25 26.06
N ASP A 219 5.61 17.64 26.13
CA ASP A 219 4.43 18.00 25.30
C ASP A 219 3.92 19.44 25.54
N SER A 220 4.32 20.09 26.63
CA SER A 220 4.01 21.51 26.86
C SER A 220 4.76 22.44 25.91
N VAL A 221 5.80 21.97 25.21
CA VAL A 221 6.56 22.73 24.21
C VAL A 221 6.43 22.06 22.86
N VAL A 222 5.58 22.62 22.00
CA VAL A 222 5.21 21.98 20.73
C VAL A 222 5.98 22.55 19.56
N GLU A 223 6.51 21.67 18.72
CA GLU A 223 7.05 22.04 17.41
C GLU A 223 5.89 22.48 16.50
N ILE A 224 5.98 23.70 15.97
CA ILE A 224 4.96 24.28 15.10
C ILE A 224 5.43 24.46 13.66
N TRP A 225 6.73 24.63 13.41
CA TRP A 225 7.25 24.84 12.06
C TRP A 225 8.67 24.28 11.91
N ASN A 226 8.91 23.46 10.89
CA ASN A 226 10.23 23.03 10.48
C ASN A 226 10.63 23.71 9.15
N ILE A 227 11.86 24.21 9.06
CA ILE A 227 12.42 24.89 7.89
C ILE A 227 13.70 24.15 7.50
N VAL A 228 13.63 23.41 6.41
CA VAL A 228 14.71 22.56 5.89
C VAL A 228 15.49 23.31 4.81
N PHE A 229 16.81 23.30 4.96
CA PHE A 229 17.78 23.88 4.02
C PHE A 229 18.39 22.77 3.18
N MET A 230 17.61 22.24 2.24
CA MET A 230 18.04 21.16 1.36
C MET A 230 19.19 21.63 0.48
N SER A 231 20.38 21.11 0.77
CA SER A 231 21.65 21.50 0.17
C SER A 231 22.51 20.28 -0.19
N ASN A 232 22.07 19.08 0.20
CA ASN A 232 22.79 17.83 0.04
C ASN A 232 21.89 16.74 -0.54
N ILE A 233 22.51 15.67 -1.02
CA ILE A 233 21.85 14.44 -1.47
C ILE A 233 22.59 13.25 -0.85
N ARG A 234 21.85 12.36 -0.18
CA ARG A 234 22.37 11.08 0.30
C ARG A 234 22.25 10.06 -0.83
N ASP A 235 23.35 9.43 -1.21
CA ASP A 235 23.33 8.34 -2.17
C ASP A 235 22.90 7.02 -1.51
N SER A 236 22.69 5.98 -2.32
CA SER A 236 22.31 4.64 -1.85
C SER A 236 23.37 3.94 -1.00
N SER A 237 24.63 4.39 -1.04
CA SER A 237 25.71 3.91 -0.18
C SER A 237 25.71 4.58 1.20
N GLY A 238 24.86 5.58 1.39
CA GLY A 238 24.74 6.36 2.61
C GLY A 238 25.72 7.54 2.67
N HIS A 239 26.50 7.81 1.62
CA HIS A 239 27.36 9.00 1.58
C HIS A 239 26.54 10.24 1.22
N ILE A 240 26.89 11.38 1.81
CA ILE A 240 26.23 12.66 1.59
C ILE A 240 27.10 13.50 0.65
N HIS A 241 26.51 13.95 -0.45
CA HIS A 241 27.13 14.83 -1.44
C HIS A 241 26.42 16.17 -1.48
N SER A 242 27.10 17.23 -1.90
CA SER A 242 26.42 18.50 -2.15
C SER A 242 25.50 18.40 -3.37
N LEU A 243 24.30 18.98 -3.27
CA LEU A 243 23.34 19.05 -4.37
C LEU A 243 23.76 20.11 -5.42
N GLY A 244 24.71 20.99 -5.09
CA GLY A 244 25.17 22.09 -5.94
C GLY A 244 24.22 23.29 -6.03
N LYS A 245 23.00 23.15 -5.50
CA LYS A 245 21.98 24.20 -5.39
C LYS A 245 21.27 24.07 -4.04
N ASN A 246 20.73 25.17 -3.51
CA ASN A 246 19.94 25.11 -2.29
C ASN A 246 18.44 25.27 -2.58
N HIS A 247 17.65 24.57 -1.79
CA HIS A 247 16.21 24.62 -1.81
C HIS A 247 15.72 24.85 -0.37
N ILE A 248 14.60 25.55 -0.25
CA ILE A 248 13.91 25.73 1.02
C ILE A 248 12.67 24.85 0.97
N ASP A 249 12.50 23.99 1.97
CA ASP A 249 11.30 23.22 2.22
C ASP A 249 10.82 23.54 3.63
N THR A 250 9.59 24.02 3.75
CA THR A 250 9.01 24.28 5.07
C THR A 250 7.77 23.43 5.30
N GLY A 251 7.64 22.95 6.53
CA GLY A 251 6.48 22.17 6.98
C GLY A 251 5.98 22.70 8.31
N MET A 252 4.77 23.25 8.31
CA MET A 252 4.05 23.74 9.47
C MET A 252 2.75 22.97 9.62
N GLY A 253 2.60 22.28 10.76
CA GLY A 253 1.39 21.51 11.04
C GLY A 253 0.21 22.45 11.33
N PHE A 254 -0.78 22.49 10.44
CA PHE A 254 -1.93 23.38 10.55
C PHE A 254 -2.67 23.20 11.88
N GLU A 255 -2.98 21.96 12.26
CA GLU A 255 -3.76 21.66 13.45
C GLU A 255 -3.01 22.03 14.74
N ARG A 256 -1.69 21.86 14.75
CA ARG A 256 -0.84 22.31 15.85
C ARG A 256 -0.85 23.84 15.96
N LEU A 257 -0.62 24.55 14.85
CA LEU A 257 -0.65 26.01 14.84
C LEU A 257 -2.02 26.55 15.23
N LEU A 258 -3.10 25.95 14.71
CA LEU A 258 -4.48 26.34 15.01
C LEU A 258 -4.76 26.25 16.50
N SER A 259 -4.31 25.17 17.16
CA SER A 259 -4.44 25.05 18.63
C SER A 259 -3.69 26.15 19.37
N VAL A 260 -2.53 26.60 18.87
CA VAL A 260 -1.76 27.70 19.47
C VAL A 260 -2.47 29.04 19.30
N VAL A 261 -2.96 29.32 18.09
CA VAL A 261 -3.67 30.56 17.74
C VAL A 261 -4.99 30.67 18.50
N GLN A 262 -5.72 29.55 18.68
CA GLN A 262 -6.96 29.50 19.45
C GLN A 262 -6.75 29.28 20.96
N ASN A 263 -5.49 29.21 21.41
CA ASN A 263 -5.12 29.00 22.81
C ASN A 263 -5.79 27.75 23.43
N LYS A 264 -5.74 26.64 22.69
CA LYS A 264 -6.21 25.31 23.08
C LYS A 264 -5.03 24.41 23.43
N ASN A 265 -5.20 23.47 24.35
CA ASN A 265 -4.16 22.54 24.76
C ASN A 265 -4.08 21.28 23.87
N SER A 266 -5.10 21.06 23.04
CA SER A 266 -5.24 19.89 22.18
C SER A 266 -5.63 20.34 20.77
N ASN A 267 -5.11 19.62 19.78
CA ASN A 267 -5.49 19.82 18.38
C ASN A 267 -6.99 19.55 18.19
N PHE A 268 -7.56 18.61 18.96
CA PHE A 268 -8.95 18.19 18.87
C PHE A 268 -9.94 19.20 19.49
N ASP A 269 -9.45 20.16 20.28
CA ASP A 269 -10.31 21.14 20.97
C ASP A 269 -10.50 22.42 20.13
N THR A 270 -10.05 22.39 18.88
CA THR A 270 -10.12 23.50 17.92
C THR A 270 -11.43 23.48 17.13
N ASP A 271 -11.74 24.59 16.48
CA ASP A 271 -12.96 24.74 15.68
C ASP A 271 -13.03 23.83 14.43
N VAL A 272 -11.91 23.23 13.99
CA VAL A 272 -11.91 22.23 12.90
C VAL A 272 -12.39 20.84 13.38
N PHE A 273 -12.22 20.51 14.67
CA PHE A 273 -12.65 19.22 15.24
C PHE A 273 -13.92 19.30 16.07
N THR A 274 -14.20 20.44 16.70
CA THR A 274 -15.35 20.62 17.59
C THR A 274 -16.68 20.20 16.93
N PRO A 275 -16.99 20.59 15.67
CA PRO A 275 -18.22 20.13 15.01
C PRO A 275 -18.32 18.60 14.86
N ILE A 276 -17.17 17.94 14.61
CA ILE A 276 -17.09 16.48 14.46
C ILE A 276 -17.33 15.82 15.83
N LEU A 277 -16.68 16.30 16.89
CA LEU A 277 -16.83 15.79 18.25
C LEU A 277 -18.25 15.99 18.80
N ASP A 278 -18.86 17.14 18.51
CA ASP A 278 -20.26 17.42 18.83
C ASP A 278 -21.19 16.44 18.11
N LYS A 279 -20.94 16.16 16.82
CA LYS A 279 -21.71 15.16 16.08
C LYS A 279 -21.52 13.76 16.67
N ILE A 280 -20.30 13.36 17.05
CA ILE A 280 -20.06 12.08 17.73
C ILE A 280 -20.87 12.01 19.03
N THR A 281 -20.91 13.08 19.82
CA THR A 281 -21.71 13.16 21.07
C THR A 281 -23.17 12.80 20.80
N THR A 282 -23.78 13.32 19.73
CA THR A 282 -25.17 13.01 19.35
C THR A 282 -25.39 11.56 18.91
N LEU A 283 -24.34 10.86 18.48
CA LEU A 283 -24.40 9.46 18.03
C LEU A 283 -24.18 8.47 19.18
N THR A 284 -23.63 8.92 20.31
CA THR A 284 -23.35 8.06 21.46
C THR A 284 -24.61 7.67 22.24
N LYS A 285 -24.57 6.53 22.95
CA LYS A 285 -25.60 6.21 23.93
C LYS A 285 -25.47 7.14 25.14
N ASN A 286 -26.59 7.73 25.57
CA ASN A 286 -26.67 8.68 26.70
C ASN A 286 -26.00 10.06 26.48
N ASN A 287 -25.72 10.45 25.23
CA ASN A 287 -25.08 11.75 24.92
C ASN A 287 -23.77 11.98 25.71
N LEU A 288 -22.88 10.98 25.72
CA LEU A 288 -21.54 11.11 26.28
C LEU A 288 -20.84 12.30 25.65
N LYS A 289 -20.24 13.15 26.47
CA LYS A 289 -19.52 14.35 26.02
C LYS A 289 -18.03 14.12 26.05
N TYR A 290 -17.34 14.65 25.04
CA TYR A 290 -15.89 14.76 25.04
C TYR A 290 -15.43 15.82 26.05
N ASN A 291 -14.50 15.46 26.93
CA ASN A 291 -13.99 16.36 27.99
C ASN A 291 -12.49 16.69 27.86
N GLY A 292 -11.82 16.20 26.80
CA GLY A 292 -10.40 16.48 26.56
C GLY A 292 -9.41 15.77 27.50
N SER A 293 -9.86 14.77 28.26
CA SER A 293 -9.00 14.04 29.19
C SER A 293 -8.12 12.99 28.48
N LEU A 294 -6.87 12.88 28.92
CA LEU A 294 -5.96 11.80 28.54
C LEU A 294 -6.17 10.52 29.37
N SER A 295 -6.82 10.62 30.54
CA SER A 295 -7.11 9.45 31.38
C SER A 295 -8.43 8.76 31.02
N SER A 296 -9.29 9.41 30.23
CA SER A 296 -10.56 8.84 29.77
C SER A 296 -10.36 8.01 28.51
N ARG A 297 -10.84 6.77 28.55
CA ARG A 297 -10.86 5.89 27.38
C ARG A 297 -11.89 6.36 26.36
N GLU A 298 -13.00 6.92 26.81
CA GLU A 298 -14.03 7.51 25.94
C GLU A 298 -13.45 8.68 25.16
N ASP A 299 -12.78 9.63 25.82
CA ASP A 299 -12.17 10.78 25.14
C ASP A 299 -11.10 10.35 24.14
N ALA A 300 -10.33 9.31 24.44
CA ALA A 300 -9.39 8.72 23.48
C ALA A 300 -10.10 8.19 22.22
N VAL A 301 -11.27 7.56 22.37
CA VAL A 301 -12.07 7.06 21.25
C VAL A 301 -12.76 8.20 20.48
N PHE A 302 -13.19 9.27 21.16
CA PHE A 302 -13.68 10.48 20.50
C PHE A 302 -12.64 11.07 19.55
N ARG A 303 -11.40 11.26 20.03
CA ARG A 303 -10.27 11.73 19.21
C ARG A 303 -10.00 10.80 18.05
N LEU A 304 -9.95 9.49 18.30
CA LEU A 304 -9.69 8.47 17.29
C LEU A 304 -10.75 8.45 16.18
N VAL A 305 -12.03 8.46 16.55
CA VAL A 305 -13.13 8.42 15.57
C VAL A 305 -13.12 9.71 14.75
N ALA A 306 -12.92 10.88 15.39
CA ALA A 306 -12.88 12.16 14.69
C ALA A 306 -11.73 12.21 13.67
N ASP A 307 -10.52 11.81 14.07
CA ASP A 307 -9.34 11.76 13.19
C ASP A 307 -9.53 10.76 12.04
N HIS A 308 -9.85 9.51 12.34
CA HIS A 308 -9.89 8.45 11.33
C HIS A 308 -11.01 8.68 10.31
N VAL A 309 -12.18 9.17 10.74
CA VAL A 309 -13.26 9.49 9.79
C VAL A 309 -12.85 10.64 8.89
N ARG A 310 -12.17 11.67 9.43
CA ARG A 310 -11.60 12.77 8.64
C ARG A 310 -10.57 12.25 7.63
N ALA A 311 -9.63 11.41 8.07
CA ALA A 311 -8.60 10.82 7.22
C ALA A 311 -9.17 9.96 6.10
N THR A 312 -10.13 9.08 6.40
CA THR A 312 -10.72 8.18 5.40
C THR A 312 -11.63 8.94 4.42
N THR A 313 -12.29 10.02 4.86
CA THR A 313 -13.08 10.90 3.98
C THR A 313 -12.17 11.53 2.92
N VAL A 314 -11.02 12.06 3.34
CA VAL A 314 -10.00 12.64 2.45
C VAL A 314 -9.38 11.59 1.53
N ALA A 315 -9.04 10.40 2.06
CA ALA A 315 -8.45 9.36 1.23
C ALA A 315 -9.41 8.86 0.15
N ILE A 316 -10.70 8.68 0.49
CA ILE A 316 -11.71 8.23 -0.48
C ILE A 316 -12.02 9.33 -1.50
N SER A 317 -12.05 10.62 -1.10
CA SER A 317 -12.25 11.72 -2.06
C SER A 317 -11.12 11.79 -3.10
N ASP A 318 -9.90 11.44 -2.69
CA ASP A 318 -8.73 11.41 -3.56
C ASP A 318 -8.62 10.09 -4.37
N GLY A 319 -9.60 9.18 -4.25
CA GLY A 319 -9.73 7.97 -5.08
C GLY A 319 -9.28 6.66 -4.42
N VAL A 320 -8.95 6.65 -3.12
CA VAL A 320 -8.54 5.43 -2.42
C VAL A 320 -9.76 4.56 -2.11
N ILE A 321 -9.75 3.33 -2.62
CA ILE A 321 -10.82 2.35 -2.38
C ILE A 321 -10.39 1.40 -1.26
N PRO A 322 -11.21 1.18 -0.20
CA PRO A 322 -10.90 0.21 0.85
C PRO A 322 -10.69 -1.20 0.29
N ASP A 323 -9.51 -1.79 0.52
CA ASP A 323 -9.11 -3.06 -0.06
C ASP A 323 -8.26 -3.94 0.89
N GLY A 324 -7.66 -5.01 0.37
CA GLY A 324 -6.83 -5.94 1.14
C GLY A 324 -5.33 -5.64 1.13
N THR A 325 -4.85 -4.63 0.40
CA THR A 325 -3.42 -4.39 0.13
C THR A 325 -3.07 -2.91 0.01
N GLY A 326 -1.84 -2.52 0.36
CA GLY A 326 -1.40 -1.13 0.11
C GLY A 326 -2.24 -0.09 0.85
N SER A 327 -2.54 1.04 0.19
CA SER A 327 -3.24 2.19 0.78
C SER A 327 -4.69 1.87 1.14
N GLY A 328 -5.38 1.08 0.31
CA GLY A 328 -6.75 0.63 0.57
C GLY A 328 -6.86 -0.23 1.83
N PHE A 329 -5.85 -1.04 2.16
CA PHE A 329 -5.78 -1.80 3.41
C PHE A 329 -5.75 -0.89 4.63
N ILE A 330 -4.97 0.20 4.57
CA ILE A 330 -4.85 1.16 5.68
C ILE A 330 -6.15 1.94 5.87
N VAL A 331 -6.79 2.40 4.77
CA VAL A 331 -8.11 3.05 4.83
C VAL A 331 -9.13 2.09 5.46
N ARG A 332 -9.20 0.85 4.98
CA ARG A 332 -10.06 -0.19 5.57
C ARG A 332 -9.78 -0.40 7.07
N LYS A 333 -8.51 -0.42 7.47
CA LYS A 333 -8.09 -0.57 8.88
C LYS A 333 -8.59 0.59 9.73
N MET A 334 -8.42 1.84 9.29
CA MET A 334 -8.91 3.03 9.99
C MET A 334 -10.44 3.01 10.15
N MET A 335 -11.17 2.76 9.06
CA MET A 335 -12.65 2.67 9.08
C MET A 335 -13.13 1.62 10.08
N ARG A 336 -12.60 0.39 9.99
CA ARG A 336 -13.00 -0.71 10.88
C ARG A 336 -12.64 -0.47 12.35
N ARG A 337 -11.50 0.18 12.61
CA ARG A 337 -11.10 0.58 13.98
C ARG A 337 -12.11 1.58 14.55
N SER A 338 -12.55 2.56 13.75
CA SER A 338 -13.59 3.51 14.14
C SER A 338 -14.94 2.85 14.37
N PHE A 339 -15.42 1.99 13.46
CA PHE A 339 -16.70 1.28 13.62
C PHE A 339 -16.73 0.48 14.91
N LEU A 340 -15.66 -0.28 15.18
CA LEU A 340 -15.57 -1.11 16.37
C LEU A 340 -15.56 -0.28 17.64
N GLN A 341 -14.61 0.66 17.78
CA GLN A 341 -14.41 1.40 19.02
C GLN A 341 -15.57 2.38 19.27
N GLY A 342 -16.09 3.02 18.23
CA GLY A 342 -17.28 3.85 18.33
C GLY A 342 -18.47 3.05 18.86
N ASN A 343 -18.69 1.82 18.37
CA ASN A 343 -19.77 0.96 18.85
C ASN A 343 -19.53 0.44 20.27
N SER A 344 -18.35 -0.10 20.56
CA SER A 344 -18.06 -0.82 21.81
C SER A 344 -17.72 0.06 23.00
N LYS A 345 -17.20 1.28 22.77
CA LYS A 345 -16.78 2.23 23.82
C LYS A 345 -17.70 3.43 23.95
N LEU A 346 -18.17 3.97 22.84
CA LEU A 346 -19.08 5.14 22.85
C LEU A 346 -20.55 4.74 22.70
N GLY A 347 -20.82 3.45 22.44
CA GLY A 347 -22.18 2.94 22.25
C GLY A 347 -22.85 3.39 20.95
N ILE A 348 -22.09 3.94 19.99
CA ILE A 348 -22.61 4.41 18.72
C ILE A 348 -23.28 3.25 17.97
N GLU A 349 -24.50 3.45 17.50
CA GLU A 349 -25.21 2.42 16.76
C GLU A 349 -24.51 2.08 15.44
N ARG A 350 -24.64 0.82 14.98
CA ARG A 350 -24.11 0.42 13.68
C ARG A 350 -24.69 1.32 12.59
N PHE A 351 -23.87 1.69 11.63
CA PHE A 351 -24.17 2.64 10.55
C PHE A 351 -24.25 4.11 10.99
N GLY A 352 -23.99 4.43 12.26
CA GLY A 352 -24.00 5.80 12.75
C GLY A 352 -22.79 6.64 12.29
N LEU A 353 -21.62 6.03 12.05
CA LEU A 353 -20.42 6.80 11.69
C LEU A 353 -20.48 7.42 10.29
N SER A 354 -21.30 6.91 9.37
CA SER A 354 -21.47 7.56 8.07
C SER A 354 -22.09 8.96 8.17
N ASP A 355 -22.79 9.25 9.27
CA ASP A 355 -23.40 10.56 9.52
C ASP A 355 -22.39 11.64 9.92
N LEU A 356 -21.13 11.26 10.17
CA LEU A 356 -20.02 12.17 10.41
C LEU A 356 -19.45 12.73 9.10
N VAL A 357 -19.59 12.01 7.98
CA VAL A 357 -18.99 12.40 6.68
C VAL A 357 -19.46 13.80 6.24
N PRO A 358 -20.77 14.15 6.28
CA PRO A 358 -21.20 15.50 5.91
C PRO A 358 -20.60 16.61 6.79
N VAL A 359 -20.36 16.32 8.08
CA VAL A 359 -19.75 17.27 9.02
C VAL A 359 -18.26 17.43 8.74
N VAL A 360 -17.56 16.36 8.39
CA VAL A 360 -16.17 16.44 7.93
C VAL A 360 -16.08 17.31 6.66
N ILE A 361 -16.94 17.04 5.67
CA ILE A 361 -16.97 17.79 4.40
C ILE A 361 -17.18 19.28 4.66
N SER A 362 -18.10 19.67 5.55
CA SER A 362 -18.37 21.09 5.82
C SER A 362 -17.16 21.83 6.42
N THR A 363 -16.29 21.16 7.18
CA THR A 363 -15.06 21.77 7.75
C THR A 363 -13.90 21.91 6.75
N MET A 364 -14.01 21.29 5.57
CA MET A 364 -12.89 21.15 4.62
C MET A 364 -13.19 21.68 3.21
N LYS A 365 -14.46 21.73 2.80
CA LYS A 365 -14.86 22.03 1.41
C LYS A 365 -14.43 23.37 0.85
N GLU A 366 -14.21 24.38 1.70
CA GLU A 366 -13.75 25.70 1.23
C GLU A 366 -12.33 25.65 0.65
N VAL A 367 -11.50 24.73 1.16
CA VAL A 367 -10.10 24.57 0.75
C VAL A 367 -9.97 23.41 -0.24
N TYR A 368 -10.82 22.39 -0.10
CA TYR A 368 -10.81 21.15 -0.87
C TYR A 368 -12.22 20.87 -1.45
N PRO A 369 -12.66 21.62 -2.48
CA PRO A 369 -14.00 21.48 -3.05
C PRO A 369 -14.28 20.08 -3.62
N GLU A 370 -13.24 19.37 -4.07
CA GLU A 370 -13.33 18.01 -4.60
C GLU A 370 -13.92 16.99 -3.61
N ILE A 371 -13.82 17.27 -2.30
CA ILE A 371 -14.38 16.39 -1.25
C ILE A 371 -15.91 16.49 -1.25
N GLU A 372 -16.48 17.67 -1.51
CA GLU A 372 -17.94 17.85 -1.61
C GLU A 372 -18.50 17.15 -2.85
N GLU A 373 -17.80 17.24 -3.98
CA GLU A 373 -18.16 16.55 -5.23
C GLU A 373 -18.25 15.02 -5.06
N SER A 374 -17.37 14.46 -4.21
CA SER A 374 -17.29 13.02 -3.93
C SER A 374 -18.20 12.53 -2.78
N SER A 375 -18.98 13.41 -2.16
CA SER A 375 -19.76 13.15 -0.93
C SER A 375 -20.60 11.87 -1.00
N ASN A 376 -21.35 11.67 -2.10
CA ASN A 376 -22.21 10.51 -2.28
C ASN A 376 -21.42 9.19 -2.32
N GLU A 377 -20.28 9.17 -3.01
CA GLU A 377 -19.44 7.98 -3.11
C GLU A 377 -18.74 7.68 -1.78
N ILE A 378 -18.31 8.71 -1.04
CA ILE A 378 -17.73 8.54 0.29
C ILE A 378 -18.75 7.92 1.24
N ILE A 379 -19.96 8.47 1.34
CA ILE A 379 -21.02 7.96 2.23
C ILE A 379 -21.38 6.52 1.87
N LYS A 380 -21.49 6.22 0.57
CA LYS A 380 -21.77 4.87 0.08
C LYS A 380 -20.65 3.90 0.47
N THR A 381 -19.39 4.28 0.26
CA THR A 381 -18.21 3.48 0.63
C THR A 381 -18.19 3.17 2.14
N PHE A 382 -18.51 4.17 2.97
CA PHE A 382 -18.65 3.98 4.43
C PHE A 382 -19.70 2.93 4.78
N LYS A 383 -20.91 3.05 4.22
CA LYS A 383 -22.01 2.10 4.49
C LYS A 383 -21.70 0.69 4.00
N GLU A 384 -21.07 0.57 2.83
CA GLU A 384 -20.68 -0.71 2.25
C GLU A 384 -19.60 -1.40 3.09
N GLU A 385 -18.53 -0.70 3.45
CA GLU A 385 -17.46 -1.25 4.28
C GLU A 385 -17.95 -1.59 5.70
N GLU A 386 -18.80 -0.74 6.32
CA GLU A 386 -19.39 -1.04 7.62
C GLU A 386 -20.30 -2.28 7.57
N THR A 387 -21.08 -2.44 6.51
CA THR A 387 -21.90 -3.64 6.29
C THR A 387 -21.04 -4.90 6.24
N GLN A 388 -19.94 -4.87 5.48
CA GLN A 388 -19.03 -6.01 5.36
C GLN A 388 -18.30 -6.31 6.68
N PHE A 389 -17.90 -5.25 7.39
CA PHE A 389 -17.27 -5.37 8.70
C PHE A 389 -18.20 -6.07 9.69
N TRP A 390 -19.45 -5.59 9.88
CA TRP A 390 -20.36 -6.20 10.84
C TRP A 390 -20.79 -7.61 10.45
N LYS A 391 -20.97 -7.92 9.16
CA LYS A 391 -21.15 -9.31 8.69
C LYS A 391 -20.00 -10.21 9.12
N THR A 392 -18.77 -9.72 9.00
CA THR A 392 -17.56 -10.44 9.41
C THR A 392 -17.50 -10.62 10.92
N VAL A 393 -17.72 -9.55 11.68
CA VAL A 393 -17.74 -9.57 13.15
C VAL A 393 -18.83 -10.49 13.69
N ASP A 394 -20.05 -10.46 13.15
CA ASP A 394 -21.15 -11.30 13.62
C ASP A 394 -20.92 -12.78 13.32
N LYS A 395 -20.35 -13.09 12.16
CA LYS A 395 -19.93 -14.45 11.83
C LYS A 395 -18.82 -14.93 12.76
N ALA A 396 -17.85 -14.06 13.03
CA ALA A 396 -16.72 -14.38 13.88
C ALA A 396 -17.09 -14.46 15.36
N LYS A 397 -18.06 -13.67 15.85
CA LYS A 397 -18.66 -13.79 17.19
C LYS A 397 -19.22 -15.19 17.42
N LYS A 398 -20.03 -15.70 16.49
CA LYS A 398 -20.56 -17.08 16.57
C LYS A 398 -19.46 -18.14 16.65
N MET A 399 -18.34 -17.94 15.96
CA MET A 399 -17.20 -18.86 15.97
C MET A 399 -16.35 -18.71 17.24
N PHE A 400 -16.16 -17.48 17.70
CA PHE A 400 -15.48 -17.15 18.93
C PHE A 400 -16.22 -17.71 20.15
N ASP A 401 -17.55 -17.63 20.19
CA ASP A 401 -18.35 -18.25 21.23
C ASP A 401 -18.10 -19.77 21.29
N GLY A 402 -17.94 -20.42 20.12
CA GLY A 402 -17.52 -21.82 20.02
C GLY A 402 -16.13 -22.08 20.61
N VAL A 403 -15.13 -21.30 20.19
CA VAL A 403 -13.74 -21.41 20.69
C VAL A 403 -13.65 -21.10 22.19
N ALA A 404 -14.42 -20.12 22.66
CA ALA A 404 -14.45 -19.70 24.05
C ALA A 404 -15.12 -20.73 24.96
N ASN A 405 -16.18 -21.40 24.49
CA ASN A 405 -16.85 -22.50 25.19
C ASN A 405 -15.97 -23.76 25.27
N GLU A 406 -15.15 -24.01 24.25
CA GLU A 406 -14.21 -25.14 24.24
C GLU A 406 -12.93 -24.87 25.06
N ASN A 407 -12.52 -23.61 25.18
CA ASN A 407 -11.27 -23.26 25.84
C ASN A 407 -11.49 -23.01 27.34
N LYS A 408 -11.12 -23.99 28.19
CA LYS A 408 -11.20 -23.86 29.66
C LYS A 408 -10.20 -22.86 30.28
N SER A 409 -9.22 -22.41 29.51
CA SER A 409 -8.22 -21.42 29.93
C SER A 409 -8.78 -19.99 29.94
N SER A 410 -8.26 -19.15 30.85
CA SER A 410 -8.49 -17.70 30.88
C SER A 410 -7.79 -16.96 29.75
N VAL A 411 -6.85 -17.61 29.04
CA VAL A 411 -6.09 -17.05 27.92
C VAL A 411 -6.40 -17.80 26.63
N ILE A 412 -6.74 -17.06 25.58
CA ILE A 412 -6.92 -17.54 24.21
C ILE A 412 -5.56 -17.45 23.51
N SER A 413 -5.04 -18.59 23.05
CA SER A 413 -3.77 -18.64 22.31
C SER A 413 -3.78 -17.68 21.11
N GLY A 414 -2.69 -16.95 20.92
CA GLY A 414 -2.48 -16.06 19.79
C GLY A 414 -2.58 -16.78 18.45
N ARG A 415 -2.25 -18.08 18.38
CA ARG A 415 -2.47 -18.91 17.17
C ARG A 415 -3.93 -19.03 16.77
N LYS A 416 -4.85 -19.19 17.74
CA LYS A 416 -6.30 -19.26 17.47
C LYS A 416 -6.84 -17.89 17.05
N ALA A 417 -6.40 -16.83 17.71
CA ALA A 417 -6.71 -15.46 17.30
C ALA A 417 -6.18 -15.17 15.88
N PHE A 418 -4.97 -15.66 15.56
CA PHE A 418 -4.37 -15.55 14.23
C PHE A 418 -5.17 -16.33 13.19
N ASN A 419 -5.67 -17.54 13.50
CA ASN A 419 -6.55 -18.26 12.58
C ASN A 419 -7.88 -17.52 12.34
N LEU A 420 -8.46 -16.89 13.36
CA LEU A 420 -9.65 -16.05 13.20
C LEU A 420 -9.35 -14.84 12.29
N PHE A 421 -8.17 -14.26 12.42
CA PHE A 421 -7.68 -13.20 11.53
C PHE A 421 -7.44 -13.70 10.10
N GLU A 422 -6.69 -14.78 9.90
CA GLU A 422 -6.29 -15.29 8.59
C GLU A 422 -7.46 -15.94 7.82
N THR A 423 -8.27 -16.75 8.51
CA THR A 423 -9.34 -17.53 7.87
C THR A 423 -10.63 -16.73 7.73
N HIS A 424 -10.87 -15.80 8.65
CA HIS A 424 -12.14 -15.10 8.77
C HIS A 424 -12.02 -13.57 8.74
N GLY A 425 -10.80 -13.02 8.65
CA GLY A 425 -10.59 -11.58 8.54
C GLY A 425 -10.90 -10.81 9.82
N LEU A 426 -10.98 -11.48 10.98
CA LEU A 426 -11.27 -10.83 12.27
C LEU A 426 -10.00 -10.13 12.80
N PRO A 427 -9.97 -8.79 12.91
CA PRO A 427 -8.81 -8.09 13.46
C PRO A 427 -8.48 -8.56 14.88
N LEU A 428 -7.18 -8.54 15.25
CA LEU A 428 -6.75 -8.85 16.62
C LEU A 428 -7.49 -7.98 17.64
N SER A 429 -7.63 -6.69 17.36
CA SER A 429 -8.34 -5.75 18.24
C SER A 429 -9.77 -6.19 18.57
N VAL A 430 -10.51 -6.72 17.59
CA VAL A 430 -11.85 -7.27 17.78
C VAL A 430 -11.79 -8.54 18.64
N THR A 431 -10.80 -9.40 18.40
CA THR A 431 -10.61 -10.65 19.15
C THR A 431 -10.26 -10.39 20.61
N VAL A 432 -9.34 -9.44 20.88
CA VAL A 432 -8.95 -8.99 22.22
C VAL A 432 -10.14 -8.41 22.95
N GLU A 433 -10.92 -7.56 22.28
CA GLU A 433 -12.11 -6.96 22.87
C GLU A 433 -13.19 -7.99 23.19
N MET A 434 -13.44 -8.94 22.29
CA MET A 434 -14.40 -10.02 22.51
C MET A 434 -13.97 -10.95 23.65
N ALA A 435 -12.67 -11.25 23.77
CA ALA A 435 -12.12 -12.00 24.89
C ALA A 435 -12.33 -11.26 26.21
N ARG A 436 -12.04 -9.96 26.25
CA ARG A 436 -12.19 -9.14 27.45
C ARG A 436 -13.65 -9.09 27.93
N ASN A 437 -14.61 -9.03 27.01
CA ASN A 437 -16.04 -9.02 27.34
C ASN A 437 -16.54 -10.30 28.02
N ILE A 438 -15.83 -11.43 27.87
CA ILE A 438 -16.13 -12.70 28.54
C ILE A 438 -15.12 -13.04 29.64
N GLY A 439 -14.35 -12.05 30.12
CA GLY A 439 -13.37 -12.23 31.19
C GLY A 439 -12.14 -13.04 30.79
N LYS A 440 -11.79 -13.07 29.50
CA LYS A 440 -10.60 -13.75 28.97
C LYS A 440 -9.60 -12.77 28.37
N GLU A 441 -8.36 -13.21 28.24
CA GLU A 441 -7.29 -12.48 27.56
C GLU A 441 -6.89 -13.20 26.26
N VAL A 442 -6.21 -12.50 25.36
CA VAL A 442 -5.60 -13.08 24.16
C VAL A 442 -4.10 -12.97 24.30
N ASP A 443 -3.36 -14.02 23.95
CA ASP A 443 -1.90 -13.93 23.85
C ASP A 443 -1.53 -13.14 22.58
N GLU A 444 -1.47 -11.81 22.74
CA GLU A 444 -1.15 -10.87 21.66
C GLU A 444 0.28 -11.08 21.13
N LYS A 445 1.22 -11.47 21.98
CA LYS A 445 2.61 -11.74 21.58
C LYS A 445 2.72 -12.98 20.69
N GLU A 446 1.99 -14.04 21.04
CA GLU A 446 1.92 -15.23 20.17
C GLU A 446 1.20 -14.92 18.85
N PHE A 447 0.17 -14.06 18.86
CA PHE A 447 -0.51 -13.62 17.64
C PHE A 447 0.48 -12.88 16.73
N GLU A 448 1.22 -11.92 17.28
CA GLU A 448 2.25 -11.17 16.54
C GLU A 448 3.30 -12.12 15.96
N ARG A 449 3.77 -13.11 16.73
CA ARG A 449 4.70 -14.13 16.22
C ARG A 449 4.11 -14.91 15.05
N CYS A 450 2.85 -15.33 15.14
CA CYS A 450 2.17 -16.05 14.06
C CYS A 450 1.96 -15.16 12.82
N GLN A 451 1.63 -13.88 13.03
CA GLN A 451 1.50 -12.90 11.97
C GLN A 451 2.84 -12.62 11.30
N LEU A 452 3.91 -12.49 12.08
CA LEU A 452 5.27 -12.28 11.59
C LEU A 452 5.78 -13.53 10.86
N GLU A 453 5.46 -14.75 11.32
CA GLU A 453 5.74 -15.99 10.62
C GLU A 453 4.98 -16.10 9.30
N ALA A 454 3.68 -15.79 9.28
CA ALA A 454 2.87 -15.76 8.07
C ALA A 454 3.31 -14.67 7.10
N GLN A 455 3.72 -13.50 7.62
CA GLN A 455 4.29 -12.42 6.84
C GLN A 455 5.67 -12.81 6.31
N LYS A 456 6.52 -13.49 7.08
CA LYS A 456 7.80 -14.06 6.61
C LYS A 456 7.60 -15.16 5.58
N LEU A 457 6.56 -15.99 5.70
CA LEU A 457 6.17 -16.99 4.71
C LEU A 457 5.66 -16.32 3.43
N SER A 458 4.87 -15.26 3.55
CA SER A 458 4.38 -14.43 2.46
C SER A 458 5.49 -13.59 1.80
N GLN A 459 6.46 -13.09 2.56
CA GLN A 459 7.65 -12.37 2.10
C GLN A 459 8.69 -13.32 1.50
N LYS A 460 8.80 -14.56 1.99
CA LYS A 460 9.55 -15.61 1.29
C LYS A 460 8.92 -15.94 -0.07
N ALA A 461 7.60 -15.71 -0.23
CA ALA A 461 6.89 -15.76 -1.50
C ALA A 461 6.86 -14.40 -2.25
N SER A 462 7.33 -13.31 -1.64
CA SER A 462 7.26 -11.93 -2.13
C SER A 462 8.45 -11.12 -1.59
N GLN A 463 9.51 -11.01 -2.41
CA GLN A 463 10.73 -10.20 -2.20
C GLN A 463 11.92 -10.88 -1.50
N LEU A 464 12.73 -11.59 -2.30
CA LEU A 464 14.17 -11.34 -2.31
C LEU A 464 14.41 -10.07 -3.15
N LYS A 465 14.65 -8.93 -2.48
CA LYS A 465 15.16 -7.70 -3.08
C LYS A 465 16.68 -7.82 -3.15
N LEU A 466 17.23 -7.95 -4.35
CA LEU A 466 18.67 -7.87 -4.56
C LEU A 466 19.08 -6.40 -4.42
N PRO A 467 20.05 -6.06 -3.56
CA PRO A 467 20.54 -4.69 -3.39
C PRO A 467 21.57 -4.38 -4.48
N VAL A 468 21.16 -4.31 -5.74
CA VAL A 468 22.09 -3.97 -6.83
C VAL A 468 21.33 -3.17 -7.88
N SER A 469 21.78 -1.94 -8.12
CA SER A 469 21.27 -1.11 -9.22
C SER A 469 21.52 -1.84 -10.55
N ALA A 470 20.54 -1.85 -11.45
CA ALA A 470 20.63 -2.67 -12.65
C ALA A 470 21.73 -2.23 -13.65
N SER A 471 22.32 -1.05 -13.44
CA SER A 471 23.51 -0.59 -14.17
C SER A 471 24.79 -1.37 -13.86
N GLU A 472 24.80 -2.19 -12.80
CA GLU A 472 25.95 -3.04 -12.44
C GLU A 472 25.85 -4.47 -12.98
N PHE A 473 24.69 -4.88 -13.50
CA PHE A 473 24.55 -6.19 -14.14
C PHE A 473 25.01 -6.14 -15.60
N PRO A 474 25.69 -7.18 -16.09
CA PRO A 474 26.06 -7.25 -17.49
C PRO A 474 24.81 -7.35 -18.37
N THR A 475 24.90 -6.80 -19.58
CA THR A 475 23.89 -7.01 -20.61
C THR A 475 23.77 -8.50 -20.92
N HIS A 476 22.55 -9.02 -20.87
CA HIS A 476 22.24 -10.40 -21.24
C HIS A 476 21.09 -10.43 -22.26
N THR A 477 20.91 -11.54 -22.97
CA THR A 477 19.78 -11.78 -23.87
C THR A 477 18.95 -12.95 -23.38
N ASP A 478 17.62 -12.82 -23.36
CA ASP A 478 16.73 -13.91 -22.97
C ASP A 478 15.60 -14.19 -23.97
N SER A 479 15.81 -13.85 -25.25
CA SER A 479 14.86 -14.10 -26.34
C SER A 479 14.62 -15.59 -26.57
N ASP A 480 15.61 -16.45 -26.30
CA ASP A 480 15.53 -17.90 -26.54
C ASP A 480 14.41 -18.60 -25.78
N LYS A 481 13.90 -17.99 -24.69
CA LYS A 481 12.74 -18.50 -23.96
C LYS A 481 11.47 -18.59 -24.82
N TYR A 482 11.39 -17.81 -25.91
CA TYR A 482 10.28 -17.80 -26.88
C TYR A 482 10.55 -18.64 -28.14
N SER A 483 11.78 -19.11 -28.35
CA SER A 483 12.22 -19.79 -29.58
C SER A 483 11.86 -21.28 -29.64
N TYR A 484 10.71 -21.68 -29.09
CA TYR A 484 10.24 -23.06 -29.10
C TYR A 484 9.30 -23.34 -30.28
N THR A 485 9.34 -24.57 -30.81
CA THR A 485 8.48 -25.02 -31.92
C THR A 485 7.67 -26.25 -31.51
N TYR A 486 6.57 -26.51 -32.21
CA TYR A 486 5.80 -27.73 -32.04
C TYR A 486 5.89 -28.58 -33.30
N LYS A 487 6.50 -29.77 -33.21
CA LYS A 487 6.70 -30.70 -34.33
C LYS A 487 6.46 -32.13 -33.86
N ASN A 488 5.86 -32.96 -34.71
CA ASN A 488 5.64 -34.38 -34.46
C ASN A 488 4.96 -34.70 -33.10
N GLY A 489 4.02 -33.83 -32.68
CA GLY A 489 3.27 -34.00 -31.44
C GLY A 489 3.99 -33.55 -30.15
N ARG A 490 5.14 -32.86 -30.25
CA ARG A 490 5.98 -32.51 -29.10
C ARG A 490 6.54 -31.09 -29.22
N TYR A 491 6.81 -30.47 -28.07
CA TYR A 491 7.58 -29.22 -28.05
C TYR A 491 9.08 -29.48 -28.19
N GLU A 492 9.68 -28.76 -29.13
CA GLU A 492 11.11 -28.66 -29.31
C GLU A 492 11.57 -27.29 -28.80
N PHE A 493 12.31 -27.30 -27.71
CA PHE A 493 12.96 -26.12 -27.15
C PHE A 493 14.39 -26.03 -27.71
N PRO A 494 14.96 -24.82 -27.88
CA PRO A 494 16.30 -24.67 -28.43
C PRO A 494 17.33 -25.31 -27.49
N ASN A 495 18.45 -25.74 -28.08
CA ASN A 495 19.64 -26.09 -27.31
C ASN A 495 20.53 -24.85 -27.24
N VAL A 496 20.59 -24.22 -26.07
CA VAL A 496 21.35 -22.98 -25.87
C VAL A 496 22.62 -23.27 -25.10
N GLN A 497 23.76 -23.12 -25.79
CA GLN A 497 25.07 -23.03 -25.17
C GLN A 497 25.37 -21.56 -24.85
N THR A 498 25.81 -21.30 -23.62
CA THR A 498 25.97 -19.94 -23.11
C THR A 498 27.13 -19.85 -22.15
N ARG A 499 27.54 -18.62 -21.82
CA ARG A 499 28.57 -18.34 -20.83
C ARG A 499 27.95 -17.82 -19.53
N ILE A 500 28.47 -18.26 -18.39
CA ILE A 500 28.16 -17.67 -17.09
C ILE A 500 28.87 -16.31 -16.99
N LEU A 501 28.10 -15.23 -16.94
CA LEU A 501 28.62 -13.87 -16.83
C LEU A 501 29.01 -13.53 -15.40
N GLU A 502 28.19 -13.90 -14.43
CA GLU A 502 28.40 -13.59 -13.02
C GLU A 502 27.85 -14.70 -12.13
N VAL A 503 28.49 -14.86 -10.97
CA VAL A 503 28.12 -15.81 -9.92
C VAL A 503 27.96 -15.06 -8.61
N TYR A 504 26.93 -15.41 -7.84
CA TYR A 504 26.63 -14.78 -6.56
C TYR A 504 26.40 -15.83 -5.49
N LYS A 505 26.97 -15.60 -4.30
CA LYS A 505 26.81 -16.41 -3.10
C LYS A 505 26.25 -15.52 -2.00
N ASN A 506 25.19 -15.95 -1.32
CA ASN A 506 24.52 -15.15 -0.28
C ASN A 506 24.15 -13.71 -0.71
N GLN A 507 23.82 -13.52 -1.99
CA GLN A 507 23.49 -12.22 -2.60
C GLN A 507 24.67 -11.25 -2.78
N GLU A 508 25.90 -11.71 -2.58
CA GLU A 508 27.13 -10.97 -2.88
C GLU A 508 27.85 -11.60 -4.09
N LYS A 509 28.54 -10.78 -4.86
CA LYS A 509 29.32 -11.22 -6.02
C LYS A 509 30.44 -12.15 -5.56
N ALA A 510 30.59 -13.28 -6.22
CA ALA A 510 31.57 -14.31 -5.87
C ALA A 510 32.29 -14.83 -7.13
N ASP A 511 33.55 -15.25 -6.96
CA ASP A 511 34.32 -15.82 -8.07
C ASP A 511 33.84 -17.22 -8.46
N CYS A 512 33.34 -17.98 -7.48
CA CYS A 512 32.81 -19.32 -7.67
C CYS A 512 31.74 -19.71 -6.64
N LEU A 513 30.91 -20.69 -6.99
CA LEU A 513 30.13 -21.49 -6.05
C LEU A 513 30.73 -22.90 -6.02
N ASN A 514 31.09 -23.38 -4.84
CA ASN A 514 31.58 -24.76 -4.66
C ASN A 514 30.43 -25.76 -4.68
N GLU A 515 30.76 -27.04 -4.79
CA GLU A 515 29.77 -28.12 -4.70
C GLU A 515 28.89 -27.98 -3.45
N ASN A 516 27.59 -28.18 -3.61
CA ASN A 516 26.51 -28.03 -2.63
C ASN A 516 26.23 -26.60 -2.15
N GLU A 517 26.94 -25.58 -2.64
CA GLU A 517 26.65 -24.19 -2.30
C GLU A 517 25.44 -23.67 -3.08
N LYS A 518 24.62 -22.85 -2.40
CA LYS A 518 23.48 -22.16 -3.01
C LYS A 518 23.86 -20.74 -3.40
N GLY A 519 23.30 -20.29 -4.51
CA GLY A 519 23.53 -18.96 -5.02
C GLY A 519 22.67 -18.66 -6.23
N PHE A 520 23.07 -17.65 -7.00
CA PHE A 520 22.48 -17.41 -8.31
C PHE A 520 23.54 -17.09 -9.35
N VAL A 521 23.19 -17.35 -10.60
CA VAL A 521 24.04 -17.09 -11.77
C VAL A 521 23.33 -16.22 -12.78
N VAL A 522 24.11 -15.45 -13.54
CA VAL A 522 23.66 -14.68 -14.69
C VAL A 522 24.28 -15.29 -15.94
N LEU A 523 23.46 -15.60 -16.94
CA LEU A 523 23.91 -16.18 -18.21
C LEU A 523 23.92 -15.10 -19.30
N GLU A 524 24.81 -15.25 -20.28
CA GLU A 524 24.90 -14.36 -21.45
C GLU A 524 23.66 -14.45 -22.33
N ASN A 525 23.30 -15.67 -22.73
CA ASN A 525 22.03 -16.04 -23.34
C ASN A 525 21.23 -16.93 -22.38
N CYS A 526 19.98 -16.59 -22.09
CA CYS A 526 19.15 -17.29 -21.10
C CYS A 526 17.82 -17.77 -21.72
N GLN A 527 17.59 -19.09 -21.68
CA GLN A 527 16.36 -19.72 -22.17
C GLN A 527 15.29 -19.89 -21.08
N PHE A 528 15.68 -19.79 -19.81
CA PHE A 528 14.77 -19.87 -18.67
C PHE A 528 13.89 -18.63 -18.59
N TYR A 529 12.59 -18.85 -18.38
CA TYR A 529 11.62 -17.83 -18.09
C TYR A 529 11.72 -17.42 -16.62
N GLY A 530 12.15 -16.19 -16.37
CA GLY A 530 12.11 -15.58 -15.05
C GLY A 530 10.68 -15.24 -14.63
N GLU A 531 10.34 -15.48 -13.37
CA GLU A 531 9.00 -15.23 -12.84
C GLU A 531 8.57 -13.77 -13.07
N GLN A 532 7.49 -13.59 -13.84
CA GLN A 532 6.90 -12.29 -14.17
C GLN A 532 5.49 -12.47 -14.74
N GLY A 533 4.65 -11.42 -14.67
CA GLY A 533 3.32 -11.42 -15.29
C GLY A 533 2.35 -12.47 -14.74
N GLY A 534 2.58 -12.97 -13.51
CA GLY A 534 1.81 -14.04 -12.89
C GLY A 534 2.26 -15.45 -13.28
N GLN A 535 3.14 -15.62 -14.27
CA GLN A 535 3.70 -16.92 -14.65
C GLN A 535 4.87 -17.29 -13.72
N THR A 536 4.80 -18.48 -13.11
CA THR A 536 5.91 -19.05 -12.33
C THR A 536 7.14 -19.35 -13.19
N SER A 537 8.31 -19.31 -12.56
CA SER A 537 9.58 -19.51 -13.24
C SER A 537 9.86 -20.95 -13.64
N ASP A 538 10.72 -21.09 -14.64
CA ASP A 538 11.25 -22.39 -15.01
C ASP A 538 12.20 -22.96 -13.97
N THR A 539 12.31 -24.28 -14.01
CA THR A 539 13.34 -25.07 -13.34
C THR A 539 14.09 -25.88 -14.38
N GLY A 540 15.27 -26.37 -14.02
CA GLY A 540 16.10 -27.13 -14.93
C GLY A 540 17.53 -27.26 -14.43
N LYS A 541 18.46 -27.40 -15.35
CA LYS A 541 19.87 -27.68 -15.06
C LYS A 541 20.79 -26.97 -16.04
N LEU A 542 22.01 -26.69 -15.60
CA LEU A 542 23.14 -26.32 -16.46
C LEU A 542 24.10 -27.50 -16.55
N LEU A 543 24.60 -27.77 -17.75
CA LEU A 543 25.44 -28.93 -18.04
C LEU A 543 26.77 -28.57 -18.70
N ILE A 544 27.77 -29.42 -18.47
CA ILE A 544 29.04 -29.46 -19.21
C ILE A 544 29.28 -30.90 -19.62
N ASP A 545 29.52 -31.16 -20.91
CA ASP A 545 29.72 -32.52 -21.44
C ASP A 545 28.64 -33.51 -20.97
N LYS A 546 27.38 -33.05 -20.92
CA LYS A 546 26.20 -33.78 -20.42
C LYS A 546 26.22 -34.12 -18.92
N LYS A 547 27.17 -33.60 -18.15
CA LYS A 547 27.20 -33.68 -16.69
C LYS A 547 26.53 -32.45 -16.10
N GLU A 548 25.67 -32.68 -15.11
CA GLU A 548 24.93 -31.62 -14.41
C GLU A 548 25.89 -30.90 -13.44
N ILE A 549 26.01 -29.59 -13.58
CA ILE A 549 26.92 -28.77 -12.77
C ILE A 549 26.19 -27.77 -11.87
N PHE A 550 24.96 -27.41 -12.22
CA PHE A 550 24.11 -26.51 -11.46
C PHE A 550 22.64 -26.90 -11.63
N GLU A 551 21.95 -27.07 -10.51
CA GLU A 551 20.51 -27.28 -10.47
C GLU A 551 19.81 -25.93 -10.34
N VAL A 552 18.95 -25.58 -11.29
CA VAL A 552 18.15 -24.35 -11.29
C VAL A 552 16.84 -24.62 -10.55
N GLU A 553 16.74 -24.05 -9.34
CA GLU A 553 15.57 -24.16 -8.47
C GLU A 553 14.48 -23.12 -8.83
N SER A 554 14.90 -21.94 -9.32
CA SER A 554 13.98 -20.91 -9.83
C SER A 554 14.71 -19.87 -10.68
N ALA A 555 13.96 -19.10 -11.47
CA ALA A 555 14.48 -17.96 -12.23
C ALA A 555 13.67 -16.69 -11.93
N LYS A 556 14.30 -15.52 -11.93
CA LYS A 556 13.60 -14.25 -11.68
C LYS A 556 14.06 -13.17 -12.63
N LYS A 557 13.13 -12.38 -13.15
CA LYS A 557 13.45 -11.15 -13.87
C LYS A 557 13.67 -10.02 -12.86
N LEU A 558 14.77 -9.27 -12.99
CA LEU A 558 15.03 -8.11 -12.13
C LEU A 558 13.99 -6.99 -12.38
N GLU A 559 13.81 -6.11 -11.40
CA GLU A 559 12.72 -5.11 -11.37
C GLU A 559 12.71 -4.15 -12.57
N ASN A 560 13.86 -3.93 -13.21
CA ASN A 560 13.97 -3.11 -14.42
C ASN A 560 13.64 -3.85 -15.73
N GLY A 561 13.29 -5.15 -15.67
CA GLY A 561 12.94 -5.96 -16.83
C GLY A 561 14.12 -6.32 -17.75
N ALA A 562 15.36 -5.98 -17.41
CA ALA A 562 16.51 -6.16 -18.30
C ALA A 562 17.22 -7.50 -18.12
N VAL A 563 17.30 -8.05 -16.90
CA VAL A 563 18.15 -9.21 -16.58
C VAL A 563 17.36 -10.36 -15.92
N THR A 564 17.59 -11.59 -16.38
CA THR A 564 17.08 -12.83 -15.78
C THR A 564 18.18 -13.50 -14.97
N VAL A 565 17.92 -13.75 -13.69
CA VAL A 565 18.84 -14.44 -12.77
C VAL A 565 18.33 -15.85 -12.47
N LEU A 566 19.24 -16.82 -12.37
CA LEU A 566 18.91 -18.22 -12.07
C LEU A 566 19.37 -18.57 -10.66
N PHE A 567 18.44 -18.83 -9.76
CA PHE A 567 18.71 -19.29 -8.40
C PHE A 567 18.82 -20.82 -8.38
N GLY A 568 19.75 -21.32 -7.58
CA GLY A 568 19.99 -22.75 -7.56
C GLY A 568 21.12 -23.20 -6.66
N ARG A 569 21.54 -24.43 -6.90
CA ARG A 569 22.59 -25.12 -6.17
C ARG A 569 23.65 -25.63 -7.14
N ALA A 570 24.90 -25.37 -6.82
CA ALA A 570 26.04 -25.94 -7.53
C ALA A 570 26.17 -27.45 -7.19
N LEU A 571 26.21 -28.29 -8.22
CA LEU A 571 26.49 -29.73 -8.11
C LEU A 571 27.97 -30.03 -8.34
N GLN A 572 28.68 -29.09 -8.98
CA GLN A 572 30.12 -29.05 -9.14
C GLN A 572 30.57 -27.59 -9.01
N PRO A 573 31.87 -27.31 -8.81
CA PRO A 573 32.37 -25.94 -8.79
C PRO A 573 32.02 -25.19 -10.07
N ILE A 574 31.25 -24.11 -9.94
CA ILE A 574 30.91 -23.20 -11.05
C ILE A 574 31.54 -21.84 -10.82
N ARG A 575 32.00 -21.21 -11.90
CA ARG A 575 32.70 -19.92 -11.87
C ARG A 575 32.31 -19.08 -13.07
N ARG A 576 32.65 -17.81 -13.01
CA ARG A 576 32.54 -16.88 -14.14
C ARG A 576 33.28 -17.42 -15.38
N ASP A 577 32.76 -17.04 -16.55
CA ASP A 577 33.24 -17.38 -17.90
C ASP A 577 33.18 -18.86 -18.27
N LEU A 578 32.58 -19.70 -17.42
CA LEU A 578 32.34 -21.10 -17.73
C LEU A 578 31.25 -21.23 -18.81
N ARG A 579 31.51 -22.06 -19.82
CA ARG A 579 30.52 -22.37 -20.87
C ARG A 579 29.66 -23.55 -20.46
N VAL A 580 28.35 -23.39 -20.60
CA VAL A 580 27.35 -24.34 -20.11
C VAL A 580 26.23 -24.52 -21.14
N GLU A 581 25.67 -25.71 -21.18
CA GLU A 581 24.43 -26.05 -21.90
C GLU A 581 23.23 -25.88 -20.96
N GLN A 582 22.16 -25.28 -21.45
CA GLN A 582 20.91 -25.09 -20.69
C GLN A 582 19.93 -26.24 -20.94
N GLN A 583 19.39 -26.84 -19.88
CA GLN A 583 18.35 -27.86 -19.96
C GLN A 583 17.15 -27.48 -19.09
N LEU A 584 16.00 -27.23 -19.72
CA LEU A 584 14.74 -26.94 -19.03
C LEU A 584 14.03 -28.22 -18.58
N ASP A 585 13.26 -28.11 -17.50
CA ASP A 585 12.16 -29.04 -17.22
C ASP A 585 11.02 -28.80 -18.22
N LYS A 586 11.04 -29.56 -19.31
CA LYS A 586 10.07 -29.45 -20.41
C LYS A 586 8.63 -29.69 -19.95
N LYS A 587 8.41 -30.67 -19.06
CA LYS A 587 7.06 -31.00 -18.56
C LYS A 587 6.48 -29.84 -17.77
N LYS A 588 7.29 -29.22 -16.90
CA LYS A 588 6.88 -28.04 -16.14
C LYS A 588 6.58 -26.86 -17.07
N ARG A 589 7.49 -26.57 -18.02
CA ARG A 589 7.32 -25.48 -18.99
C ARG A 589 6.02 -25.63 -19.80
N GLU A 590 5.77 -26.83 -20.33
CA GLU A 590 4.55 -27.14 -21.08
C GLU A 590 3.29 -26.98 -20.22
N GLY A 591 3.29 -27.50 -18.98
CA GLY A 591 2.17 -27.33 -18.06
C GLY A 591 1.87 -25.86 -17.76
N VAL A 592 2.91 -25.05 -17.55
CA VAL A 592 2.77 -23.59 -17.36
C VAL A 592 2.23 -22.92 -18.61
N MET A 593 2.70 -23.28 -19.81
CA MET A 593 2.19 -22.74 -21.08
C MET A 593 0.69 -23.04 -21.26
N LYS A 594 0.25 -24.27 -20.96
CA LYS A 594 -1.17 -24.66 -20.99
C LYS A 594 -2.00 -23.81 -20.03
N ALA A 595 -1.57 -23.70 -18.78
CA ALA A 595 -2.26 -22.94 -17.74
C ALA A 595 -2.27 -21.43 -18.03
N HIS A 596 -1.21 -20.87 -18.64
CA HIS A 596 -1.14 -19.47 -19.01
C HIS A 596 -2.11 -19.17 -20.15
N SER A 597 -2.09 -19.95 -21.23
CA SER A 597 -3.05 -19.81 -22.33
C SER A 597 -4.49 -20.01 -21.88
N ALA A 598 -4.75 -20.93 -20.93
CA ALA A 598 -6.07 -21.09 -20.32
C ALA A 598 -6.51 -19.88 -19.48
N THR A 599 -5.56 -19.13 -18.91
CA THR A 599 -5.86 -17.89 -18.17
C THR A 599 -6.44 -16.82 -19.10
N HIS A 600 -5.90 -16.69 -20.31
CA HIS A 600 -6.43 -15.79 -21.35
C HIS A 600 -7.84 -16.20 -21.80
N LEU A 601 -8.08 -17.50 -21.99
CA LEU A 601 -9.43 -18.01 -22.29
C LEU A 601 -10.42 -17.74 -21.16
N LEU A 602 -9.98 -17.85 -19.91
CA LEU A 602 -10.82 -17.58 -18.75
C LEU A 602 -11.19 -16.11 -18.65
N ASN A 603 -10.22 -15.20 -18.83
CA ASN A 603 -10.50 -13.76 -18.87
C ASN A 603 -11.51 -13.44 -19.97
N TRP A 604 -11.29 -13.96 -21.18
CA TRP A 604 -12.18 -13.79 -22.32
C TRP A 604 -13.61 -14.29 -22.03
N ALA A 605 -13.75 -15.49 -21.48
CA ALA A 605 -15.04 -16.09 -21.16
C ALA A 605 -15.79 -15.31 -20.06
N LEU A 606 -15.06 -14.82 -19.05
CA LEU A 606 -15.62 -14.01 -17.96
C LEU A 606 -16.09 -12.63 -18.44
N GLN A 607 -15.33 -11.99 -19.33
CA GLN A 607 -15.75 -10.72 -19.93
C GLN A 607 -16.96 -10.90 -20.85
N LYS A 608 -16.95 -11.95 -21.68
CA LYS A 608 -18.06 -12.30 -22.59
C LYS A 608 -19.35 -12.62 -21.86
N SER A 609 -19.27 -13.26 -20.69
CA SER A 609 -20.45 -13.53 -19.86
C SER A 609 -20.96 -12.30 -19.09
N GLY A 610 -20.21 -11.19 -19.10
CA GLY A 610 -20.52 -10.01 -18.29
C GLY A 610 -20.22 -10.17 -16.79
N LEU A 611 -19.76 -11.35 -16.36
CA LEU A 611 -19.45 -11.61 -14.96
C LEU A 611 -18.16 -10.92 -14.51
N GLY A 612 -17.18 -10.81 -15.40
CA GLY A 612 -15.90 -10.15 -15.15
C GLY A 612 -15.75 -8.83 -15.92
N CYS A 613 -15.18 -7.82 -15.27
CA CYS A 613 -14.88 -6.50 -15.86
C CYS A 613 -13.38 -6.16 -15.89
N GLY A 614 -12.50 -7.14 -15.66
CA GLY A 614 -11.06 -6.96 -15.77
C GLY A 614 -10.28 -7.82 -14.79
N GLN A 615 -9.03 -8.11 -15.13
CA GLN A 615 -8.08 -8.85 -14.30
C GLN A 615 -7.51 -7.95 -13.20
N LYS A 616 -7.48 -8.46 -11.96
CA LYS A 616 -6.84 -7.82 -10.80
C LYS A 616 -5.60 -8.55 -10.30
N GLY A 617 -5.44 -9.81 -10.68
CA GLY A 617 -4.25 -10.59 -10.38
C GLY A 617 -4.28 -11.95 -11.06
N SER A 618 -3.11 -12.52 -11.33
CA SER A 618 -2.97 -13.89 -11.83
C SER A 618 -1.78 -14.58 -11.17
N SER A 619 -1.86 -15.90 -11.04
CA SER A 619 -0.75 -16.77 -10.66
C SER A 619 -0.91 -18.09 -11.39
N VAL A 620 0.08 -18.49 -12.17
CA VAL A 620 0.05 -19.63 -13.06
C VAL A 620 1.23 -20.54 -12.76
N ASP A 621 0.93 -21.77 -12.35
CA ASP A 621 1.90 -22.86 -12.18
C ASP A 621 1.58 -24.03 -13.11
N CYS A 622 2.44 -25.05 -13.15
CA CYS A 622 2.29 -26.18 -14.06
C CYS A 622 1.07 -27.08 -13.76
N ASN A 623 0.49 -26.96 -12.56
CA ASN A 623 -0.62 -27.81 -12.10
C ASN A 623 -1.94 -27.04 -12.03
N ARG A 624 -1.92 -25.72 -11.86
CA ARG A 624 -3.11 -24.88 -11.68
C ARG A 624 -2.89 -23.42 -12.09
N LEU A 625 -4.00 -22.72 -12.32
CA LEU A 625 -4.04 -21.27 -12.43
C LEU A 625 -4.96 -20.67 -11.36
N ARG A 626 -4.59 -19.48 -10.89
CA ARG A 626 -5.37 -18.60 -10.02
C ARG A 626 -5.64 -17.31 -10.77
N PHE A 627 -6.90 -16.96 -10.94
CA PHE A 627 -7.32 -15.76 -11.63
C PHE A 627 -8.19 -14.89 -10.72
N ASP A 628 -7.73 -13.68 -10.44
CA ASP A 628 -8.45 -12.70 -9.64
C ASP A 628 -9.06 -11.66 -10.57
N TYR A 629 -10.37 -11.45 -10.47
CA TYR A 629 -11.12 -10.59 -11.38
C TYR A 629 -12.10 -9.70 -10.64
N SER A 630 -12.39 -8.53 -11.22
CA SER A 630 -13.44 -7.66 -10.74
C SER A 630 -14.80 -8.04 -11.36
N THR A 631 -15.87 -7.96 -10.59
CA THR A 631 -17.25 -8.18 -11.04
C THR A 631 -18.08 -6.91 -10.84
N LYS A 632 -19.06 -6.66 -11.72
CA LYS A 632 -19.89 -5.44 -11.70
C LYS A 632 -21.02 -5.50 -10.66
N ASP A 633 -21.52 -6.70 -10.37
CA ASP A 633 -22.73 -6.89 -9.55
C ASP A 633 -22.45 -7.59 -8.23
N ASP A 634 -22.82 -6.93 -7.13
CA ASP A 634 -22.87 -7.51 -5.79
C ASP A 634 -24.11 -8.43 -5.59
N VAL A 635 -24.97 -8.58 -6.62
CA VAL A 635 -26.38 -9.08 -6.51
C VAL A 635 -26.68 -10.34 -7.34
N LEU A 636 -25.68 -11.05 -7.91
CA LEU A 636 -25.97 -12.35 -8.53
C LEU A 636 -26.14 -13.44 -7.47
N GLU A 637 -27.33 -14.06 -7.44
CA GLU A 637 -27.63 -15.22 -6.61
C GLU A 637 -26.61 -16.34 -6.84
N LYS A 638 -26.31 -17.12 -5.79
CA LYS A 638 -25.25 -18.14 -5.84
C LYS A 638 -25.44 -19.14 -6.98
N GLU A 639 -26.69 -19.51 -7.27
CA GLU A 639 -27.03 -20.46 -8.34
C GLU A 639 -26.86 -19.85 -9.74
N GLN A 640 -27.26 -18.59 -9.94
CA GLN A 640 -27.05 -17.88 -11.21
C GLN A 640 -25.57 -17.73 -11.54
N LYS A 641 -24.75 -17.38 -10.55
CA LYS A 641 -23.30 -17.29 -10.71
C LYS A 641 -22.66 -18.63 -11.11
N LEU A 642 -23.10 -19.70 -10.45
CA LEU A 642 -22.62 -21.03 -10.76
C LEU A 642 -22.97 -21.45 -12.19
N ASP A 643 -24.16 -21.10 -12.66
CA ASP A 643 -24.57 -21.35 -14.05
C ASP A 643 -23.73 -20.56 -15.05
N ILE A 644 -23.45 -19.27 -14.78
CA ILE A 644 -22.57 -18.46 -15.63
C ILE A 644 -21.15 -19.05 -15.68
N LEU A 645 -20.60 -19.49 -14.54
CA LEU A 645 -19.28 -20.12 -14.50
C LEU A 645 -19.25 -21.45 -15.27
N LYS A 646 -20.34 -22.22 -15.23
CA LYS A 646 -20.48 -23.42 -16.05
C LYS A 646 -20.48 -23.07 -17.55
N GLN A 647 -21.22 -22.05 -17.96
CA GLN A 647 -21.22 -21.57 -19.35
C GLN A 647 -19.83 -21.05 -19.76
N CYS A 648 -19.09 -20.41 -18.85
CA CYS A 648 -17.71 -20.00 -19.10
C CYS A 648 -16.81 -21.23 -19.34
N GLU A 649 -16.86 -22.24 -18.47
CA GLU A 649 -16.10 -23.48 -18.63
C GLU A 649 -16.43 -24.21 -19.95
N GLU A 650 -17.71 -24.32 -20.28
CA GLU A 650 -18.17 -24.93 -21.54
C GLU A 650 -17.63 -24.17 -22.75
N ARG A 651 -17.72 -22.83 -22.74
CA ARG A 651 -17.23 -21.97 -23.81
C ARG A 651 -15.71 -22.05 -23.97
N MET A 652 -14.95 -22.06 -22.88
CA MET A 652 -13.50 -22.24 -22.94
C MET A 652 -13.14 -23.58 -23.57
N ASN A 653 -13.77 -24.68 -23.13
CA ASN A 653 -13.49 -26.01 -23.65
C ASN A 653 -13.98 -26.20 -25.10
N GLU A 654 -15.05 -25.52 -25.51
CA GLU A 654 -15.46 -25.45 -26.91
C GLU A 654 -14.39 -24.77 -27.78
N PHE A 655 -13.83 -23.66 -27.29
CA PHE A 655 -12.72 -22.99 -27.96
C PHE A 655 -11.50 -23.91 -28.07
N VAL A 656 -11.15 -24.63 -27.01
CA VAL A 656 -10.06 -25.62 -27.02
C VAL A 656 -10.30 -26.72 -28.06
N ARG A 657 -11.53 -27.26 -28.16
CA ARG A 657 -11.88 -28.26 -29.19
C ARG A 657 -11.76 -27.72 -30.61
N ARG A 658 -12.25 -26.49 -30.84
CA ARG A 658 -12.14 -25.81 -32.14
C ARG A 658 -10.68 -25.60 -32.53
N GLY A 659 -9.86 -25.20 -31.55
CA GLY A 659 -8.48 -24.81 -31.73
C GLY A 659 -8.31 -23.38 -32.23
N GLY A 660 -7.06 -22.97 -32.29
CA GLY A 660 -6.65 -21.64 -32.69
C GLY A 660 -5.15 -21.51 -32.51
N GLU A 661 -4.46 -21.11 -33.58
CA GLU A 661 -3.04 -20.83 -33.53
C GLU A 661 -2.76 -19.62 -32.63
N THR A 662 -1.71 -19.70 -31.81
CA THR A 662 -1.26 -18.55 -31.03
C THR A 662 -0.43 -17.64 -31.91
N ILE A 663 -0.93 -16.44 -32.14
CA ILE A 663 -0.30 -15.41 -32.97
C ILE A 663 0.35 -14.40 -32.04
N ILE A 664 1.63 -14.12 -32.28
CA ILE A 664 2.41 -13.15 -31.52
C ILE A 664 2.78 -12.01 -32.47
N SER A 665 2.50 -10.77 -32.05
CA SER A 665 2.97 -9.58 -32.74
C SER A 665 3.61 -8.61 -31.75
N GLU A 666 4.55 -7.80 -32.26
CA GLU A 666 5.10 -6.66 -31.54
C GLU A 666 4.58 -5.39 -32.19
N THR A 667 4.07 -4.48 -31.37
CA THR A 667 3.42 -3.25 -31.85
C THR A 667 3.62 -2.15 -30.81
N THR A 668 3.27 -0.91 -31.15
CA THR A 668 3.29 0.18 -30.18
C THR A 668 2.10 0.12 -29.24
N ILE A 669 2.20 0.79 -28.09
CA ILE A 669 1.10 0.89 -27.12
C ILE A 669 -0.13 1.57 -27.73
N GLU A 670 0.08 2.58 -28.57
CA GLU A 670 -1.00 3.29 -29.27
C GLU A 670 -1.73 2.40 -30.27
N GLU A 671 -1.00 1.55 -30.99
CA GLU A 671 -1.58 0.58 -31.92
C GLU A 671 -2.28 -0.56 -31.18
N ALA A 672 -1.72 -1.06 -30.08
CA ALA A 672 -2.36 -2.07 -29.25
C ALA A 672 -3.73 -1.58 -28.73
N LYS A 673 -3.84 -0.32 -28.29
CA LYS A 673 -5.11 0.29 -27.84
C LYS A 673 -6.19 0.33 -28.93
N LYS A 674 -5.84 0.25 -30.21
CA LYS A 674 -6.80 0.22 -31.33
C LYS A 674 -7.39 -1.17 -31.58
N ILE A 675 -6.89 -2.21 -30.90
CA ILE A 675 -7.39 -3.57 -31.05
C ILE A 675 -8.72 -3.71 -30.30
N GLU A 676 -9.82 -3.87 -31.06
CA GLU A 676 -11.21 -3.87 -30.56
C GLU A 676 -11.48 -4.91 -29.46
N ASN A 677 -10.88 -6.10 -29.56
CA ASN A 677 -11.07 -7.21 -28.62
C ASN A 677 -9.90 -7.38 -27.62
N LEU A 678 -9.09 -6.35 -27.42
CA LEU A 678 -8.03 -6.37 -26.41
C LEU A 678 -8.63 -6.42 -25.00
N GLN A 679 -8.22 -7.41 -24.21
CA GLN A 679 -8.75 -7.63 -22.86
C GLN A 679 -7.89 -7.03 -21.75
N SER A 680 -6.67 -6.60 -22.09
CA SER A 680 -5.76 -5.96 -21.16
C SER A 680 -6.09 -4.48 -21.03
N ASP A 681 -6.19 -3.98 -19.80
CA ASP A 681 -6.23 -2.55 -19.52
C ASP A 681 -4.86 -1.94 -19.86
N VAL A 682 -4.72 -1.35 -21.04
CA VAL A 682 -3.51 -0.63 -21.44
C VAL A 682 -3.53 0.75 -20.78
N LYS A 683 -2.95 0.83 -19.58
CA LYS A 683 -2.87 2.07 -18.80
C LYS A 683 -2.20 3.20 -19.61
N GLU A 684 -2.69 4.43 -19.42
CA GLU A 684 -2.26 5.65 -20.13
C GLU A 684 -0.88 6.18 -19.74
N ASP A 685 -0.29 5.63 -18.69
CA ASP A 685 0.99 5.99 -18.08
C ASP A 685 2.22 5.42 -18.82
N ARG A 686 2.05 4.46 -19.74
CA ARG A 686 3.12 3.95 -20.62
C ARG A 686 3.23 4.72 -21.94
N ILE A 687 3.19 6.06 -21.91
CA ILE A 687 3.37 6.89 -23.11
C ILE A 687 4.88 7.01 -23.44
N GLY A 688 5.25 6.49 -24.60
CA GLY A 688 6.59 6.55 -25.21
C GLY A 688 6.75 5.51 -26.33
N ASN A 689 7.85 5.57 -27.10
CA ASN A 689 8.18 4.65 -28.22
C ASN A 689 8.44 3.18 -27.80
N SER A 690 7.85 2.70 -26.71
CA SER A 690 8.06 1.33 -26.20
C SER A 690 7.18 0.34 -26.97
N THR A 691 7.78 -0.77 -27.41
CA THR A 691 7.06 -1.88 -28.04
C THR A 691 6.40 -2.77 -27.00
N VAL A 692 5.22 -3.29 -27.31
CA VAL A 692 4.49 -4.28 -26.51
C VAL A 692 4.28 -5.55 -27.31
N ARG A 693 4.40 -6.69 -26.63
CA ARG A 693 4.09 -8.01 -27.18
C ARG A 693 2.60 -8.30 -27.00
N VAL A 694 1.89 -8.43 -28.12
CA VAL A 694 0.47 -8.80 -28.17
C VAL A 694 0.36 -10.27 -28.52
N VAL A 695 -0.46 -10.98 -27.74
CA VAL A 695 -0.73 -12.41 -27.91
C VAL A 695 -2.20 -12.57 -28.26
N SER A 696 -2.47 -13.25 -29.37
CA SER A 696 -3.81 -13.61 -29.82
C SER A 696 -3.94 -15.13 -29.90
N LEU A 697 -5.00 -15.67 -29.31
CA LEU A 697 -5.29 -17.12 -29.33
C LEU A 697 -6.31 -17.41 -30.44
N GLY A 698 -5.87 -17.45 -31.69
CA GLY A 698 -6.68 -17.63 -32.90
C GLY A 698 -6.85 -16.35 -33.73
N ILE A 699 -7.58 -16.45 -34.85
CA ILE A 699 -7.84 -15.31 -35.76
C ILE A 699 -9.31 -14.92 -35.70
N GLY A 700 -9.60 -13.62 -35.59
CA GLY A 700 -10.95 -13.06 -35.69
C GLY A 700 -11.25 -12.04 -34.60
N ARG A 701 -12.51 -11.59 -34.56
CA ARG A 701 -12.98 -10.60 -33.56
C ARG A 701 -13.43 -11.22 -32.24
N ASP A 702 -13.71 -12.53 -32.23
CA ASP A 702 -14.16 -13.26 -31.04
C ASP A 702 -13.10 -14.28 -30.58
N VAL A 703 -11.91 -13.77 -30.31
CA VAL A 703 -10.76 -14.55 -29.82
C VAL A 703 -10.09 -13.82 -28.65
N PRO A 704 -9.40 -14.55 -27.76
CA PRO A 704 -8.62 -13.91 -26.71
C PRO A 704 -7.44 -13.11 -27.24
N VAL A 705 -7.32 -11.85 -26.82
CA VAL A 705 -6.19 -10.97 -27.18
C VAL A 705 -5.75 -10.17 -25.96
N GLU A 706 -4.46 -10.26 -25.63
CA GLU A 706 -3.88 -9.55 -24.48
C GLU A 706 -2.43 -9.11 -24.75
N CYS A 707 -2.01 -8.04 -24.08
CA CYS A 707 -0.60 -7.65 -24.02
C CYS A 707 0.09 -8.53 -22.98
N CYS A 708 0.83 -9.55 -23.43
CA CYS A 708 1.41 -10.56 -22.54
C CYS A 708 2.85 -10.92 -22.92
N SER A 709 3.72 -11.00 -21.91
CA SER A 709 5.11 -11.42 -22.03
C SER A 709 5.34 -12.87 -21.57
N GLY A 710 4.29 -13.67 -21.44
CA GLY A 710 4.35 -15.07 -21.04
C GLY A 710 4.71 -16.03 -22.17
N THR A 711 4.99 -17.28 -21.80
CA THR A 711 5.06 -18.39 -22.76
C THR A 711 3.68 -19.02 -22.95
N HIS A 712 3.30 -19.26 -24.20
CA HIS A 712 1.98 -19.73 -24.59
C HIS A 712 2.06 -20.99 -25.46
N VAL A 713 1.02 -21.81 -25.42
CA VAL A 713 0.94 -22.96 -26.33
C VAL A 713 0.92 -22.53 -27.80
N HIS A 714 1.45 -23.34 -28.72
CA HIS A 714 1.42 -23.06 -30.17
C HIS A 714 0.00 -23.09 -30.74
N ASP A 715 -0.83 -24.01 -30.28
CA ASP A 715 -2.26 -24.07 -30.59
C ASP A 715 -3.04 -24.29 -29.30
N VAL A 716 -4.17 -23.60 -29.17
CA VAL A 716 -5.07 -23.70 -28.02
C VAL A 716 -5.54 -25.14 -27.75
N LYS A 717 -5.60 -26.02 -28.75
CA LYS A 717 -5.88 -27.46 -28.59
C LYS A 717 -4.96 -28.15 -27.60
N MET A 718 -3.73 -27.67 -27.45
CA MET A 718 -2.74 -28.26 -26.56
C MET A 718 -3.07 -28.06 -25.08
N ILE A 719 -4.02 -27.19 -24.75
CA ILE A 719 -4.55 -27.09 -23.38
C ILE A 719 -5.31 -28.36 -22.99
N GLU A 720 -5.88 -29.06 -23.98
CA GLU A 720 -6.65 -30.31 -23.89
C GLU A 720 -7.99 -30.20 -23.14
N ASP A 721 -7.99 -29.83 -21.86
CA ASP A 721 -9.19 -29.67 -21.02
C ASP A 721 -8.94 -28.58 -19.98
N ILE A 722 -10.01 -27.91 -19.53
CA ILE A 722 -9.98 -26.89 -18.47
C ILE A 722 -11.12 -27.15 -17.50
N ALA A 723 -10.81 -27.27 -16.20
CA ALA A 723 -11.80 -27.44 -15.15
C ALA A 723 -11.69 -26.34 -14.09
N ILE A 724 -12.79 -25.63 -13.83
CA ILE A 724 -12.90 -24.63 -12.78
C ILE A 724 -13.13 -25.35 -11.45
N MET A 725 -12.21 -25.20 -10.51
CA MET A 725 -12.24 -25.90 -9.22
C MET A 725 -12.99 -25.12 -8.14
N SER A 726 -12.88 -23.80 -8.15
CA SER A 726 -13.57 -22.95 -7.18
C SER A 726 -13.66 -21.51 -7.63
N ASP A 727 -14.71 -20.82 -7.17
CA ASP A 727 -14.86 -19.36 -7.21
C ASP A 727 -15.11 -18.84 -5.78
N LYS A 728 -14.30 -17.87 -5.33
CA LYS A 728 -14.34 -17.32 -3.97
C LYS A 728 -14.35 -15.79 -4.00
N SER A 729 -15.17 -15.18 -3.14
CA SER A 729 -15.10 -13.74 -2.90
C SER A 729 -13.85 -13.40 -2.09
N MET A 730 -13.07 -12.43 -2.55
CA MET A 730 -11.89 -11.90 -1.86
C MET A 730 -12.12 -10.50 -1.27
N GLY A 731 -13.26 -9.90 -1.56
CA GLY A 731 -13.70 -8.59 -1.11
C GLY A 731 -14.99 -8.19 -1.82
N GLN A 732 -15.37 -6.91 -1.74
CA GLN A 732 -16.42 -6.35 -2.59
C GLN A 732 -15.91 -6.32 -4.03
N ARG A 733 -16.72 -6.80 -4.98
CA ARG A 733 -16.40 -6.90 -6.41
C ARG A 733 -15.15 -7.69 -6.80
N LEU A 734 -14.30 -8.12 -5.87
CA LEU A 734 -13.11 -8.92 -6.17
C LEU A 734 -13.38 -10.41 -5.92
N ARG A 735 -13.16 -11.22 -6.95
CA ARG A 735 -13.34 -12.67 -6.88
C ARG A 735 -12.09 -13.39 -7.38
N ARG A 736 -11.93 -14.63 -6.92
CA ARG A 736 -10.80 -15.51 -7.23
C ARG A 736 -11.32 -16.84 -7.74
N ILE A 737 -10.91 -17.17 -8.96
CA ILE A 737 -11.09 -18.49 -9.55
C ILE A 737 -9.79 -19.29 -9.42
N ILE A 738 -9.94 -20.57 -9.08
CA ILE A 738 -8.88 -21.58 -9.23
C ILE A 738 -9.34 -22.55 -10.31
N ALA A 739 -8.50 -22.81 -11.30
CA ALA A 739 -8.75 -23.79 -12.34
C ALA A 739 -7.51 -24.66 -12.61
N VAL A 740 -7.72 -25.81 -13.24
CA VAL A 740 -6.68 -26.77 -13.65
C VAL A 740 -6.83 -27.07 -15.15
N THR A 741 -5.75 -27.56 -15.78
CA THR A 741 -5.73 -27.82 -17.22
C THR A 741 -5.18 -29.21 -17.56
N GLY A 742 -5.45 -29.70 -18.76
CA GLY A 742 -4.91 -30.94 -19.32
C GLY A 742 -5.20 -32.18 -18.47
N GLU A 743 -4.18 -32.99 -18.24
CA GLU A 743 -4.26 -34.25 -17.48
C GLU A 743 -4.86 -34.06 -16.07
N GLU A 744 -4.56 -32.94 -15.40
CA GLU A 744 -5.08 -32.69 -14.05
C GLU A 744 -6.59 -32.39 -14.06
N ALA A 745 -7.07 -31.66 -15.09
CA ALA A 745 -8.51 -31.44 -15.28
C ALA A 745 -9.25 -32.76 -15.52
N GLN A 746 -8.68 -33.64 -16.36
CA GLN A 746 -9.24 -34.96 -16.63
C GLN A 746 -9.31 -35.82 -15.36
N LYS A 747 -8.23 -35.87 -14.56
CA LYS A 747 -8.21 -36.58 -13.27
C LYS A 747 -9.27 -36.06 -12.30
N CYS A 748 -9.46 -34.75 -12.22
CA CYS A 748 -10.51 -34.14 -11.39
C CYS A 748 -11.92 -34.57 -11.84
N ARG A 749 -12.18 -34.63 -13.15
CA ARG A 749 -13.47 -35.09 -13.70
C ARG A 749 -13.70 -36.59 -13.47
N GLU A 750 -12.68 -37.42 -13.68
CA GLU A 750 -12.74 -38.86 -13.39
C GLU A 750 -13.05 -39.13 -11.92
N TYR A 751 -12.38 -38.41 -11.01
CA TYR A 751 -12.65 -38.49 -9.57
C TYR A 751 -14.08 -38.07 -9.23
N ALA A 752 -14.57 -37.00 -9.85
CA ALA A 752 -15.94 -36.52 -9.68
C ALA A 752 -16.98 -37.56 -10.17
N GLU A 753 -16.74 -38.17 -11.33
CA GLU A 753 -17.62 -39.19 -11.91
C GLU A 753 -17.63 -40.48 -11.07
N ALA A 754 -16.47 -40.94 -10.61
CA ALA A 754 -16.37 -42.08 -9.69
C ALA A 754 -17.14 -41.81 -8.39
N SER A 755 -16.98 -40.62 -7.82
CA SER A 755 -17.70 -40.18 -6.61
C SER A 755 -19.22 -40.11 -6.85
N TYR A 756 -19.64 -39.62 -8.01
CA TYR A 756 -21.05 -39.56 -8.40
C TYR A 756 -21.66 -40.96 -8.53
N ARG A 757 -20.97 -41.90 -9.21
CA ARG A 757 -21.41 -43.29 -9.38
C ARG A 757 -21.52 -44.02 -8.05
N ASP A 758 -20.52 -43.87 -7.18
CA ASP A 758 -20.54 -44.43 -5.82
C ASP A 758 -21.77 -43.95 -5.04
N LEU A 759 -22.03 -42.64 -5.03
CA LEU A 759 -23.21 -42.08 -4.36
C LEU A 759 -24.53 -42.54 -4.97
N LYS A 760 -24.60 -42.66 -6.31
CA LYS A 760 -25.81 -43.12 -7.01
C LYS A 760 -26.14 -44.58 -6.68
N SER A 761 -25.12 -45.43 -6.52
CA SER A 761 -25.26 -46.85 -6.17
C SER A 761 -25.75 -47.10 -4.74
N LYS A 762 -25.68 -46.07 -3.87
CA LYS A 762 -26.00 -46.19 -2.44
C LYS A 762 -27.43 -45.76 -2.13
N GLU A 763 -27.97 -46.39 -1.09
CA GLU A 763 -29.24 -45.96 -0.52
C GLU A 763 -29.17 -44.52 0.01
N PRO A 764 -30.26 -43.76 -0.08
CA PRO A 764 -30.28 -42.35 0.30
C PRO A 764 -29.82 -42.05 1.74
N LYS A 765 -30.09 -42.95 2.69
CA LYS A 765 -29.62 -42.83 4.08
C LYS A 765 -28.09 -42.97 4.21
N GLU A 766 -27.44 -43.63 3.25
CA GLU A 766 -25.99 -43.90 3.25
C GLU A 766 -25.19 -42.90 2.41
N ARG A 767 -25.86 -42.18 1.49
CA ARG A 767 -25.23 -41.13 0.66
C ARG A 767 -24.54 -40.06 1.52
N SER A 768 -25.18 -39.60 2.59
CA SER A 768 -24.64 -38.58 3.50
C SER A 768 -23.37 -39.03 4.24
N LYS A 769 -23.25 -40.33 4.57
CA LYS A 769 -22.04 -40.87 5.20
C LYS A 769 -20.89 -40.99 4.19
N SER A 770 -21.20 -41.39 2.96
CA SER A 770 -20.21 -41.55 1.89
C SER A 770 -19.73 -40.20 1.36
N ALA A 771 -20.60 -39.19 1.29
CA ALA A 771 -20.25 -37.83 0.88
C ALA A 771 -19.20 -37.16 1.78
N LYS A 772 -19.12 -37.56 3.06
CA LYS A 772 -18.08 -37.09 3.99
C LYS A 772 -16.68 -37.60 3.65
N LYS A 773 -16.57 -38.68 2.85
CA LYS A 773 -15.29 -39.27 2.41
C LYS A 773 -14.79 -38.68 1.09
N ILE A 774 -15.60 -37.86 0.41
CA ILE A 774 -15.22 -37.21 -0.85
C ILE A 774 -14.29 -36.04 -0.54
N ASP A 775 -13.16 -35.98 -1.25
CA ASP A 775 -12.30 -34.79 -1.28
C ASP A 775 -12.89 -33.79 -2.27
N TRP A 776 -13.74 -32.90 -1.75
CA TRP A 776 -14.39 -31.86 -2.55
C TRP A 776 -13.42 -30.88 -3.22
N LYS A 777 -12.15 -30.81 -2.78
CA LYS A 777 -11.14 -29.98 -3.44
C LYS A 777 -10.70 -30.56 -4.79
N ARG A 778 -10.96 -31.84 -5.04
CA ARG A 778 -10.66 -32.55 -6.30
C ARG A 778 -11.85 -32.65 -7.25
N VAL A 779 -13.03 -32.14 -6.85
CA VAL A 779 -14.25 -32.16 -7.66
C VAL A 779 -14.42 -30.79 -8.32
N PRO A 780 -14.44 -30.70 -9.66
CA PRO A 780 -14.71 -29.43 -10.36
C PRO A 780 -16.03 -28.80 -9.93
N LEU A 781 -16.09 -27.47 -9.90
CA LEU A 781 -17.23 -26.70 -9.43
C LEU A 781 -18.53 -27.08 -10.17
N VAL A 782 -18.44 -27.31 -11.48
CA VAL A 782 -19.56 -27.78 -12.31
C VAL A 782 -20.07 -29.15 -11.82
N ASP A 783 -19.18 -30.10 -11.55
CA ASP A 783 -19.52 -31.42 -11.06
C ASP A 783 -20.03 -31.42 -9.61
N GLN A 784 -19.55 -30.50 -8.76
CA GLN A 784 -20.03 -30.38 -7.38
C GLN A 784 -21.54 -30.14 -7.34
N SER A 785 -22.08 -29.36 -8.28
CA SER A 785 -23.51 -29.10 -8.40
C SER A 785 -24.31 -30.39 -8.65
N ARG A 786 -23.83 -31.21 -9.58
CA ARG A 786 -24.39 -32.51 -9.97
C ARG A 786 -24.34 -33.51 -8.83
N VAL A 787 -23.21 -33.60 -8.13
CA VAL A 787 -23.03 -34.47 -6.96
C VAL A 787 -23.92 -34.01 -5.79
N SER A 788 -24.02 -32.70 -5.56
CA SER A 788 -24.86 -32.12 -4.50
C SER A 788 -26.35 -32.35 -4.73
N ALA A 789 -26.81 -32.33 -5.98
CA ALA A 789 -28.21 -32.62 -6.32
C ALA A 789 -28.64 -34.04 -5.88
N LEU A 790 -27.76 -35.05 -6.03
CA LEU A 790 -28.02 -36.42 -5.55
C LEU A 790 -28.18 -36.52 -4.02
N LEU A 791 -27.51 -35.64 -3.27
CA LEU A 791 -27.62 -35.57 -1.81
C LEU A 791 -28.92 -34.89 -1.37
N LYS A 792 -29.42 -33.93 -2.16
CA LYS A 792 -30.71 -33.28 -1.92
C LYS A 792 -31.90 -34.18 -2.27
N GLN A 793 -31.71 -35.20 -3.10
CA GLN A 793 -32.78 -36.06 -3.62
C GLN A 793 -33.47 -36.99 -2.60
N LYS A 794 -33.13 -36.98 -1.31
CA LYS A 794 -34.00 -37.46 -0.22
C LYS A 794 -33.69 -36.74 1.09
N ARG A 795 -34.44 -35.66 1.34
CA ARG A 795 -35.15 -35.53 2.61
C ARG A 795 -36.54 -36.09 2.43
#